data_AF-A0A6J8AV26-F1
#
_entry.id   AF-A0A6J8AV26-F1
#
_cell.length_a   1.000
_cell.length_b   1.000
_cell.length_c   1.000
_cell.angle_alpha   90.00
_cell.angle_beta   90.00
_cell.angle_gamma   90.00
#
_symmetry.space_group_name_H-M   'P 1'
#
loop_
_entity.id
_entity.type
_entity.pdbx_description
1 polymer ?
#
loop_
_entity_poly.entity_id
_entity_poly.type
_entity_poly.pdbx_seq_one_letter_code
_entity_poly.pdbx_strand_id
1 'polypeptide(L)'
;MRYKIPYDTGTFHQYNGVIRGPIVKGITDYLWKLGGYDDTQYKKELLKDLDFAAQVLLPVLPASNKSFEGSTGEEFVMLVYLVRNGLLTCYRDYCSDTEFNKIFFEALYSTFDSLVSDLHAKRDLKKKEDRIKVLVSAVTEIYLIDEYKLQISDDERDILCRTLLPEYSQGNSCCPDVESLKDAFPSSFQIMRKAIINLVEPLTQRQGNLNWIYSMPLIHFLCGQCTPGEKPTEDYRHDLSPKWWGHASADGLYWFDLKSLKEKAFDIKKLQDVLDAVGPYFEADYLLPRTLVACLRLEQLSLVVRSVRIPPDVILASVCFFIKTKKVISKNDKKETAILECLTEAIRWNNIEDERSVSSLTDAYRSFKISSSLLDEAFWCKDKLRDLVLARTLEACLISMDLFYKQNEALDNAKKLEMKEDVKKSVDKAEDHTKYWLRSKLNFSKSSELLGCLKAWDRILNIGIPEGEVKVQFTKCIVDCLHDELHIKTHEEELVKVYCQNKNVFCDKMLEVLTYYAFAAVEKCGKYTSILSKLDEKQMKTFGALLSTVFEKKYEKENIKDQNVLLQLSTTWTPFPLYIKMIYNNIHGTYLSERCKGLLHSSLECLREITVTLLEGKILVKNLLLVKEKEDAFCSIIKEMRDIDYQTFQKAVEVRTTEYNAFQECERNLKRFIDLCHRCEANTSELEQQIGKYQDIDKTALSDICLTVDLKKDIKKYKPKIIAFEIDRNILALLPEIIQCSSKGSLFLAIWEKYGKQVVSSIQRALDITEIIEQVWKPAYQEWKTFVKRLKNGDILFREFDSICGRSDQDTLRKEFRILEGDKDATWIKQRIDQMEKFRNLENYVKGAETIMKVVKEFQLEGNFKPIEQILNMVSF
;
A
#
# COMPACT_ATOMS: atom_id res chain seq x y z
N MET A 1 -15.81 -35.51 77.39
CA MET A 1 -16.12 -34.66 78.57
C MET A 1 -16.31 -33.24 78.05
N ARG A 2 -17.50 -32.64 78.23
CA ARG A 2 -17.81 -31.28 77.75
C ARG A 2 -17.13 -30.25 78.67
N TYR A 3 -16.24 -29.42 78.13
CA TYR A 3 -15.81 -28.20 78.79
C TYR A 3 -16.59 -27.02 78.23
N LYS A 4 -17.50 -26.47 79.04
CA LYS A 4 -18.03 -25.10 78.87
C LYS A 4 -16.94 -24.14 79.38
N ILE A 5 -16.57 -23.15 78.57
CA ILE A 5 -15.80 -22.00 79.02
C ILE A 5 -16.80 -20.92 79.46
N PRO A 6 -16.84 -20.50 80.73
CA PRO A 6 -17.52 -19.28 81.12
C PRO A 6 -16.57 -18.09 81.00
N TYR A 7 -16.98 -17.09 80.23
CA TYR A 7 -16.52 -15.72 80.40
C TYR A 7 -17.13 -15.18 81.71
N ASP A 8 -16.31 -14.89 82.72
CA ASP A 8 -16.29 -13.57 83.39
C ASP A 8 -15.28 -13.50 84.56
N THR A 9 -14.64 -12.33 84.68
CA THR A 9 -13.90 -11.74 85.80
C THR A 9 -12.90 -12.56 86.64
N GLY A 10 -11.61 -12.19 86.52
CA GLY A 10 -10.63 -12.28 87.62
C GLY A 10 -9.53 -13.33 87.48
N THR A 11 -8.38 -12.90 86.95
CA THR A 11 -7.01 -13.40 87.25
C THR A 11 -6.86 -14.86 87.69
N PHE A 12 -7.03 -15.84 86.80
CA PHE A 12 -6.39 -17.16 86.89
C PHE A 12 -6.25 -17.79 85.49
N HIS A 13 -5.02 -17.86 84.97
CA HIS A 13 -4.67 -18.77 83.89
C HIS A 13 -4.37 -20.15 84.50
N GLN A 14 -5.30 -21.10 84.41
CA GLN A 14 -5.03 -22.51 84.69
C GLN A 14 -4.63 -23.21 83.39
N TYR A 15 -3.32 -23.34 83.19
CA TYR A 15 -2.73 -24.43 82.41
C TYR A 15 -2.46 -25.56 83.42
N ASN A 16 -3.26 -26.62 83.42
CA ASN A 16 -3.08 -27.73 84.36
C ASN A 16 -1.94 -28.63 83.90
N GLY A 17 -0.73 -28.23 84.29
CA GLY A 17 0.51 -28.97 84.07
C GLY A 17 1.70 -28.26 84.71
N VAL A 18 1.57 -27.91 86.00
CA VAL A 18 2.62 -27.35 86.87
C VAL A 18 3.23 -26.01 86.40
N ILE A 19 2.55 -24.91 86.70
CA ILE A 19 3.20 -23.59 86.82
C ILE A 19 3.42 -23.32 88.31
N ARG A 20 4.69 -23.11 88.72
CA ARG A 20 5.02 -22.70 90.09
C ARG A 20 4.29 -21.39 90.40
N GLY A 21 3.61 -21.34 91.55
CA GLY A 21 2.86 -20.17 92.02
C GLY A 21 3.70 -18.90 92.12
N PRO A 22 3.07 -17.73 92.35
CA PRO A 22 3.73 -16.44 92.29
C PRO A 22 4.96 -16.45 93.20
N ILE A 23 6.11 -16.20 92.57
CA ILE A 23 7.39 -16.11 93.22
C ILE A 23 7.30 -14.98 94.27
N VAL A 24 7.25 -15.36 95.55
CA VAL A 24 7.38 -14.39 96.64
C VAL A 24 8.78 -13.80 96.53
N LYS A 25 8.83 -12.54 96.09
CA LYS A 25 9.98 -11.75 95.62
C LYS A 25 11.14 -11.55 96.62
N GLY A 26 11.24 -12.36 97.67
CA GLY A 26 12.25 -12.22 98.72
C GLY A 26 12.98 -13.51 99.14
N ILE A 27 12.34 -14.69 99.05
CA ILE A 27 12.95 -15.95 99.51
C ILE A 27 13.64 -16.69 98.35
N THR A 28 13.09 -16.62 97.14
CA THR A 28 13.70 -17.21 95.93
C THR A 28 14.91 -16.44 95.46
N ASP A 29 14.93 -15.11 95.49
CA ASP A 29 16.14 -14.33 95.17
C ASP A 29 17.31 -14.66 96.12
N TYR A 30 16.99 -14.98 97.38
CA TYR A 30 17.96 -15.38 98.39
C TYR A 30 18.43 -16.83 98.20
N LEU A 31 17.51 -17.77 97.94
CA LEU A 31 17.83 -19.18 97.65
C LEU A 31 18.48 -19.39 96.26
N TRP A 32 18.17 -18.54 95.28
CA TRP A 32 18.77 -18.56 93.94
C TRP A 32 20.18 -17.99 93.93
N LYS A 33 20.45 -16.92 94.70
CA LYS A 33 21.83 -16.42 94.89
C LYS A 33 22.71 -17.37 95.71
N LEU A 34 22.14 -18.18 96.61
CA LEU A 34 22.86 -19.18 97.40
C LEU A 34 23.11 -20.50 96.65
N GLY A 35 22.31 -20.81 95.63
CA GLY A 35 22.31 -22.10 94.94
C GLY A 35 23.27 -22.25 93.75
N GLY A 36 24.02 -21.20 93.37
CA GLY A 36 24.99 -21.28 92.28
C GLY A 36 24.38 -21.67 90.93
N TYR A 37 23.20 -21.15 90.59
CA TYR A 37 22.62 -21.33 89.27
C TYR A 37 23.42 -20.48 88.27
N ASP A 38 24.16 -21.14 87.37
CA ASP A 38 24.84 -20.50 86.25
C ASP A 38 23.84 -20.13 85.13
N ASP A 39 24.28 -19.34 84.15
CA ASP A 39 23.50 -19.01 82.93
C ASP A 39 23.03 -20.25 82.15
N THR A 40 23.56 -21.44 82.46
CA THR A 40 23.21 -22.72 81.82
C THR A 40 22.00 -23.39 82.47
N GLN A 41 21.73 -23.13 83.75
CA GLN A 41 20.73 -23.91 84.50
C GLN A 41 19.29 -23.40 84.32
N TYR A 42 19.08 -22.08 84.21
CA TYR A 42 17.75 -21.57 83.84
C TYR A 42 17.36 -21.99 82.42
N LYS A 43 18.33 -22.03 81.48
CA LYS A 43 18.11 -22.50 80.10
C LYS A 43 17.66 -23.95 80.07
N LYS A 44 18.23 -24.81 80.92
CA LYS A 44 17.81 -26.21 81.05
C LYS A 44 16.38 -26.37 81.58
N GLU A 45 15.98 -25.57 82.57
CA GLU A 45 14.61 -25.61 83.09
C GLU A 45 13.61 -25.01 82.09
N LEU A 46 13.97 -23.89 81.42
CA LEU A 46 13.21 -23.32 80.32
C LEU A 46 13.02 -24.35 79.19
N LEU A 47 14.07 -25.06 78.77
CA LEU A 47 13.96 -26.12 77.76
C LEU A 47 13.03 -27.27 78.19
N LYS A 48 13.04 -27.68 79.47
CA LYS A 48 12.10 -28.70 79.97
C LYS A 48 10.65 -28.21 79.97
N ASP A 49 10.42 -26.98 80.39
CA ASP A 49 9.09 -26.36 80.38
C ASP A 49 8.60 -26.18 78.94
N LEU A 50 9.50 -25.87 78.00
CA LEU A 50 9.23 -25.81 76.57
C LEU A 50 8.93 -27.18 75.97
N ASP A 51 9.70 -28.22 76.32
CA ASP A 51 9.44 -29.60 75.90
C ASP A 51 8.07 -30.08 76.41
N PHE A 52 7.72 -29.72 77.65
CA PHE A 52 6.40 -30.00 78.21
C PHE A 52 5.30 -29.21 77.49
N ALA A 53 5.50 -27.91 77.26
CA ALA A 53 4.58 -27.08 76.51
C ALA A 53 4.38 -27.62 75.08
N ALA A 54 5.43 -28.03 74.40
CA ALA A 54 5.41 -28.67 73.10
C ALA A 54 4.57 -29.97 73.10
N GLN A 55 4.73 -30.82 74.12
CA GLN A 55 3.91 -32.04 74.28
C GLN A 55 2.42 -31.76 74.49
N VAL A 56 2.07 -30.62 75.09
CA VAL A 56 0.67 -30.21 75.29
C VAL A 56 0.12 -29.48 74.06
N LEU A 57 0.95 -28.71 73.34
CA LEU A 57 0.55 -28.00 72.12
C LEU A 57 0.38 -28.96 70.93
N LEU A 58 1.29 -29.92 70.73
CA LEU A 58 1.27 -30.82 69.57
C LEU A 58 -0.07 -31.54 69.31
N PRO A 59 -0.76 -32.14 70.31
CA PRO A 59 -2.05 -32.80 70.12
C PRO A 59 -3.20 -31.85 69.76
N VAL A 60 -3.02 -30.55 69.97
CA VAL A 60 -4.02 -29.49 69.71
C VAL A 60 -3.88 -28.95 68.28
N LEU A 61 -2.79 -29.28 67.59
CA LEU A 61 -2.60 -28.91 66.19
C LEU A 61 -3.61 -29.63 65.28
N PRO A 62 -4.25 -28.95 64.30
CA PRO A 62 -5.31 -29.55 63.50
C PRO A 62 -4.94 -30.84 62.73
N ALA A 63 -3.67 -31.03 62.32
CA ALA A 63 -3.20 -32.19 61.55
C ALA A 63 -2.72 -33.40 62.40
N SER A 64 -2.63 -33.27 63.73
CA SER A 64 -2.09 -34.32 64.61
C SER A 64 -3.17 -35.24 65.21
N ASN A 65 -4.47 -34.88 65.11
CA ASN A 65 -5.52 -35.50 65.92
C ASN A 65 -6.63 -36.22 65.12
N LYS A 66 -7.11 -37.36 65.64
CA LYS A 66 -8.13 -38.25 65.02
C LYS A 66 -9.59 -37.82 65.28
N SER A 67 -9.84 -36.77 66.06
CA SER A 67 -11.19 -36.25 66.34
C SER A 67 -11.17 -34.72 66.40
N PHE A 68 -11.81 -34.09 65.42
CA PHE A 68 -11.91 -32.63 65.27
C PHE A 68 -13.01 -32.07 66.18
N GLU A 69 -12.80 -32.13 67.49
CA GLU A 69 -13.57 -31.38 68.48
C GLU A 69 -12.57 -30.77 69.46
N GLY A 70 -11.97 -29.62 69.12
CA GLY A 70 -10.98 -29.02 70.03
C GLY A 70 -10.54 -27.60 69.78
N SER A 71 -10.02 -27.25 68.59
CA SER A 71 -9.54 -25.88 68.37
C SER A 71 -9.43 -25.46 66.90
N THR A 72 -9.78 -24.22 66.59
CA THR A 72 -9.49 -23.57 65.30
C THR A 72 -8.00 -23.23 65.17
N GLY A 73 -7.53 -22.90 63.96
CA GLY A 73 -6.15 -22.46 63.74
C GLY A 73 -5.81 -21.20 64.54
N GLU A 74 -6.76 -20.27 64.68
CA GLU A 74 -6.62 -19.06 65.51
C GLU A 74 -6.56 -19.37 67.01
N GLU A 75 -7.40 -20.29 67.50
CA GLU A 75 -7.36 -20.73 68.91
C GLU A 75 -6.01 -21.37 69.25
N PHE A 76 -5.41 -22.10 68.31
CA PHE A 76 -4.05 -22.63 68.48
C PHE A 76 -2.99 -21.53 68.54
N VAL A 77 -3.02 -20.55 67.62
CA VAL A 77 -2.10 -19.39 67.66
C VAL A 77 -2.23 -18.64 68.99
N MET A 78 -3.46 -18.42 69.47
CA MET A 78 -3.73 -17.80 70.76
C MET A 78 -3.20 -18.64 71.93
N LEU A 79 -3.31 -19.95 71.87
CA LEU A 79 -2.75 -20.86 72.87
C LEU A 79 -1.22 -20.75 72.92
N VAL A 80 -0.54 -20.76 71.78
CA VAL A 80 0.91 -20.55 71.70
C VAL A 80 1.30 -19.18 72.27
N TYR A 81 0.55 -18.13 71.95
CA TYR A 81 0.76 -16.79 72.50
C TYR A 81 0.62 -16.74 74.04
N LEU A 82 -0.41 -17.40 74.58
CA LEU A 82 -0.63 -17.49 76.04
C LEU A 82 0.48 -18.28 76.73
N VAL A 83 0.89 -19.42 76.17
CA VAL A 83 1.98 -20.24 76.68
C VAL A 83 3.29 -19.44 76.66
N ARG A 84 3.60 -18.76 75.54
CA ARG A 84 4.76 -17.87 75.43
C ARG A 84 4.75 -16.81 76.52
N ASN A 85 3.65 -16.07 76.69
CA ASN A 85 3.61 -14.99 77.66
C ASN A 85 3.62 -15.48 79.10
N GLY A 86 3.02 -16.64 79.38
CA GLY A 86 3.10 -17.30 80.68
C GLY A 86 4.55 -17.65 81.02
N LEU A 87 5.24 -18.35 80.13
CA LEU A 87 6.65 -18.71 80.30
C LEU A 87 7.54 -17.46 80.34
N LEU A 88 7.34 -16.47 79.46
CA LEU A 88 8.10 -15.22 79.49
C LEU A 88 7.94 -14.52 80.84
N THR A 89 6.75 -14.51 81.42
CA THR A 89 6.51 -13.92 82.74
C THR A 89 7.28 -14.66 83.84
N CYS A 90 7.38 -16.00 83.75
CA CYS A 90 8.14 -16.81 84.69
C CYS A 90 9.66 -16.62 84.57
N TYR A 91 10.15 -16.32 83.36
CA TYR A 91 11.58 -16.26 83.05
C TYR A 91 12.11 -14.84 82.78
N ARG A 92 11.27 -13.80 82.92
CA ARG A 92 11.57 -12.41 82.54
C ARG A 92 12.77 -11.81 83.26
N ASP A 93 12.95 -12.20 84.53
CA ASP A 93 14.03 -11.70 85.37
C ASP A 93 15.38 -12.36 85.04
N TYR A 94 15.40 -13.39 84.18
CA TYR A 94 16.55 -14.25 83.92
C TYR A 94 17.06 -14.23 82.48
N CYS A 95 16.25 -13.77 81.54
CA CYS A 95 16.66 -13.60 80.16
C CYS A 95 15.96 -12.38 79.55
N SER A 96 16.62 -11.72 78.61
CA SER A 96 15.97 -10.66 77.84
C SER A 96 14.81 -11.24 77.02
N ASP A 97 13.75 -10.46 76.76
CA ASP A 97 12.64 -10.88 75.89
C ASP A 97 13.16 -11.45 74.55
N THR A 98 14.27 -10.91 74.01
CA THR A 98 14.94 -11.38 72.79
C THR A 98 15.56 -12.77 72.95
N GLU A 99 16.29 -13.01 74.05
CA GLU A 99 16.91 -14.30 74.34
C GLU A 99 15.86 -15.36 74.67
N PHE A 100 14.83 -15.00 75.44
CA PHE A 100 13.68 -15.86 75.71
C PHE A 100 13.00 -16.28 74.41
N ASN A 101 12.68 -15.33 73.53
CA ASN A 101 12.04 -15.62 72.26
C ASN A 101 12.91 -16.58 71.45
N LYS A 102 14.22 -16.34 71.37
CA LYS A 102 15.13 -17.24 70.64
C LYS A 102 15.04 -18.68 71.17
N ILE A 103 15.12 -18.89 72.49
CA ILE A 103 15.09 -20.23 73.09
C ILE A 103 13.70 -20.87 72.97
N PHE A 104 12.64 -20.11 73.27
CA PHE A 104 11.24 -20.54 73.15
C PHE A 104 10.96 -21.04 71.74
N PHE A 105 11.39 -20.29 70.74
CA PHE A 105 11.14 -20.65 69.35
C PHE A 105 12.07 -21.71 68.80
N GLU A 106 13.34 -21.79 69.20
CA GLU A 106 14.21 -22.90 68.81
C GLU A 106 13.63 -24.24 69.30
N ALA A 107 13.04 -24.28 70.49
CA ALA A 107 12.37 -25.47 71.04
C ALA A 107 11.00 -25.75 70.38
N LEU A 108 10.22 -24.70 70.10
CA LEU A 108 8.96 -24.82 69.37
C LEU A 108 9.21 -25.30 67.93
N TYR A 109 10.28 -24.81 67.31
CA TYR A 109 10.67 -25.13 65.95
C TYR A 109 11.20 -26.55 65.80
N SER A 110 12.07 -27.03 66.71
CA SER A 110 12.51 -28.43 66.69
C SER A 110 11.32 -29.41 66.82
N THR A 111 10.28 -28.97 67.52
CA THR A 111 9.01 -29.68 67.62
C THR A 111 8.22 -29.62 66.30
N PHE A 112 8.16 -28.47 65.62
CA PHE A 112 7.48 -28.28 64.34
C PHE A 112 8.21 -28.86 63.12
N ASP A 113 9.53 -28.98 63.14
CA ASP A 113 10.34 -29.57 62.05
C ASP A 113 9.94 -31.03 61.77
N SER A 114 9.63 -31.78 62.83
CA SER A 114 9.03 -33.12 62.73
C SER A 114 7.68 -33.11 62.00
N LEU A 115 6.95 -31.99 62.09
CA LEU A 115 5.61 -31.84 61.57
C LEU A 115 5.58 -31.38 60.12
N VAL A 116 6.52 -30.53 59.68
CA VAL A 116 6.73 -30.22 58.25
C VAL A 116 7.05 -31.50 57.46
N SER A 117 7.86 -32.38 58.06
CA SER A 117 8.15 -33.71 57.51
C SER A 117 6.90 -34.62 57.45
N ASP A 118 6.02 -34.56 58.46
CA ASP A 118 4.74 -35.28 58.48
C ASP A 118 3.70 -34.70 57.49
N LEU A 119 3.67 -33.38 57.30
CA LEU A 119 2.83 -32.71 56.30
C LEU A 119 3.22 -33.16 54.89
N HIS A 120 4.52 -33.33 54.63
CA HIS A 120 5.01 -33.88 53.36
C HIS A 120 4.55 -35.33 53.14
N ALA A 121 4.55 -36.17 54.17
CA ALA A 121 4.07 -37.57 54.08
C ALA A 121 2.54 -37.69 53.90
N LYS A 122 1.79 -36.66 54.31
CA LYS A 122 0.31 -36.60 54.28
C LYS A 122 -0.26 -35.83 53.08
N ARG A 123 0.58 -35.41 52.13
CA ARG A 123 0.17 -34.59 50.98
C ARG A 123 -0.80 -35.28 50.01
N ASP A 124 -0.71 -36.61 49.86
CA ASP A 124 -1.52 -37.39 48.91
C ASP A 124 -2.85 -37.93 49.49
N LEU A 125 -3.36 -37.30 50.55
CA LEU A 125 -4.60 -37.75 51.20
C LEU A 125 -5.83 -37.53 50.31
N LYS A 126 -6.50 -38.63 49.95
CA LYS A 126 -7.68 -38.64 49.06
C LYS A 126 -8.98 -38.13 49.72
N LYS A 127 -9.00 -37.91 51.04
CA LYS A 127 -10.19 -37.49 51.78
C LYS A 127 -10.18 -35.98 52.02
N LYS A 128 -11.22 -35.29 51.56
CA LYS A 128 -11.41 -33.83 51.67
C LYS A 128 -11.22 -33.28 53.09
N GLU A 129 -11.75 -33.97 54.10
CA GLU A 129 -11.64 -33.57 55.51
C GLU A 129 -10.21 -33.60 56.05
N ASP A 130 -9.37 -34.52 55.57
CA ASP A 130 -7.99 -34.63 56.04
C ASP A 130 -7.07 -33.61 55.34
N ARG A 131 -7.42 -33.21 54.11
CA ARG A 131 -6.73 -32.14 53.36
C ARG A 131 -6.92 -30.77 54.00
N ILE A 132 -8.15 -30.40 54.37
CA ILE A 132 -8.42 -29.09 54.98
C ILE A 132 -7.63 -28.95 56.29
N LYS A 133 -7.52 -30.03 57.09
CA LYS A 133 -6.69 -30.05 58.31
C LYS A 133 -5.20 -29.80 58.01
N VAL A 134 -4.68 -30.41 56.95
CA VAL A 134 -3.30 -30.20 56.47
C VAL A 134 -3.10 -28.75 56.05
N LEU A 135 -4.04 -28.16 55.30
CA LEU A 135 -3.98 -26.77 54.87
C LEU A 135 -4.04 -25.78 56.03
N VAL A 136 -4.99 -25.95 56.96
CA VAL A 136 -5.10 -25.09 58.16
C VAL A 136 -3.82 -25.18 59.00
N SER A 137 -3.26 -26.38 59.18
CA SER A 137 -2.03 -26.56 59.96
C SER A 137 -0.83 -25.88 59.30
N ALA A 138 -0.66 -26.04 57.98
CA ALA A 138 0.39 -25.35 57.24
C ALA A 138 0.27 -23.82 57.37
N VAL A 139 -0.94 -23.27 57.29
CA VAL A 139 -1.19 -21.83 57.47
C VAL A 139 -0.93 -21.38 58.91
N THR A 140 -1.29 -22.18 59.92
CA THR A 140 -0.97 -21.94 61.32
C THR A 140 0.55 -21.87 61.54
N GLU A 141 1.31 -22.80 60.96
CA GLU A 141 2.78 -22.79 61.03
C GLU A 141 3.35 -21.53 60.38
N ILE A 142 2.88 -21.19 59.18
CA ILE A 142 3.30 -19.98 58.47
C ILE A 142 3.04 -18.73 59.29
N TYR A 143 1.88 -18.67 59.96
CA TYR A 143 1.55 -17.58 60.88
C TYR A 143 2.59 -17.44 61.99
N LEU A 144 2.92 -18.55 62.66
CA LEU A 144 3.88 -18.56 63.77
C LEU A 144 5.30 -18.23 63.28
N ILE A 145 5.69 -18.73 62.10
CA ILE A 145 6.96 -18.43 61.45
C ILE A 145 7.08 -16.92 61.22
N ASP A 146 6.05 -16.27 60.68
CA ASP A 146 6.08 -14.84 60.39
C ASP A 146 5.98 -13.97 61.65
N GLU A 147 5.07 -14.27 62.57
CA GLU A 147 4.85 -13.50 63.81
C GLU A 147 6.13 -13.46 64.65
N TYR A 148 6.87 -14.56 64.69
CA TYR A 148 8.07 -14.71 65.53
C TYR A 148 9.38 -14.66 64.76
N LYS A 149 9.35 -14.39 63.45
CA LYS A 149 10.52 -14.24 62.58
C LYS A 149 11.48 -15.44 62.63
N LEU A 150 10.89 -16.64 62.55
CA LEU A 150 11.64 -17.90 62.60
C LEU A 150 12.50 -18.09 61.34
N GLN A 151 13.72 -18.57 61.54
CA GLN A 151 14.62 -18.95 60.45
C GLN A 151 14.25 -20.35 59.99
N ILE A 152 13.78 -20.46 58.75
CA ILE A 152 13.47 -21.74 58.11
C ILE A 152 14.29 -21.88 56.83
N SER A 153 14.67 -23.11 56.50
CA SER A 153 15.37 -23.46 55.27
C SER A 153 14.47 -23.27 54.04
N ASP A 154 15.08 -23.24 52.86
CA ASP A 154 14.34 -23.15 51.60
C ASP A 154 13.52 -24.41 51.31
N ASP A 155 14.03 -25.58 51.68
CA ASP A 155 13.34 -26.85 51.45
C ASP A 155 12.03 -26.89 52.25
N GLU A 156 12.03 -26.41 53.50
CA GLU A 156 10.82 -26.28 54.32
C GLU A 156 9.84 -25.26 53.73
N ARG A 157 10.33 -24.12 53.21
CA ARG A 157 9.48 -23.15 52.51
C ARG A 157 8.84 -23.74 51.25
N ASP A 158 9.58 -24.54 50.50
CA ASP A 158 9.11 -25.20 49.30
C ASP A 158 8.01 -26.22 49.60
N ILE A 159 8.16 -26.98 50.70
CA ILE A 159 7.14 -27.91 51.20
C ILE A 159 5.86 -27.16 51.60
N LEU A 160 6.01 -26.08 52.37
CA LEU A 160 4.88 -25.24 52.78
C LEU A 160 4.15 -24.67 51.56
N CYS A 161 4.86 -24.10 50.58
CA CYS A 161 4.24 -23.54 49.37
C CYS A 161 3.46 -24.59 48.56
N ARG A 162 3.99 -25.81 48.43
CA ARG A 162 3.31 -26.93 47.75
C ARG A 162 2.04 -27.38 48.46
N THR A 163 1.95 -27.17 49.77
CA THR A 163 0.80 -27.54 50.62
C THR A 163 -0.32 -26.49 50.54
N LEU A 164 0.02 -25.27 50.13
CA LEU A 164 -0.94 -24.16 49.97
C LEU A 164 -1.76 -24.21 48.68
N LEU A 165 -1.54 -25.19 47.79
CA LEU A 165 -2.35 -25.33 46.58
C LEU A 165 -3.78 -25.77 46.96
N PRO A 166 -4.82 -24.95 46.71
CA PRO A 166 -6.18 -25.23 47.18
C PRO A 166 -6.88 -26.30 46.32
N GLU A 167 -7.94 -26.92 46.81
CA GLU A 167 -8.78 -27.82 46.03
C GLU A 167 -9.76 -27.01 45.18
N TYR A 168 -9.78 -27.28 43.88
CA TYR A 168 -10.77 -26.71 43.00
C TYR A 168 -11.50 -27.80 42.21
N SER A 169 -12.83 -27.74 42.23
CA SER A 169 -13.69 -28.51 41.32
C SER A 169 -14.22 -27.56 40.26
N GLN A 170 -14.05 -27.90 38.99
CA GLN A 170 -14.49 -27.08 37.86
C GLN A 170 -15.96 -26.67 37.99
N GLY A 171 -16.23 -25.37 37.85
CA GLY A 171 -17.59 -24.79 37.80
C GLY A 171 -18.15 -24.29 39.14
N ASN A 172 -17.43 -24.45 40.25
CA ASN A 172 -17.83 -23.85 41.52
C ASN A 172 -17.34 -22.39 41.65
N SER A 173 -18.22 -21.49 42.08
CA SER A 173 -17.92 -20.07 42.38
C SER A 173 -17.26 -19.85 43.74
N CYS A 174 -16.99 -20.92 44.48
CA CYS A 174 -16.45 -20.90 45.82
C CYS A 174 -15.39 -21.99 45.95
N CYS A 175 -14.29 -21.66 46.62
CA CYS A 175 -13.23 -22.60 46.96
C CYS A 175 -13.42 -23.03 48.42
N PRO A 176 -13.82 -24.29 48.71
CA PRO A 176 -14.07 -24.75 50.08
C PRO A 176 -12.89 -24.54 51.02
N ASP A 177 -11.66 -24.66 50.49
CA ASP A 177 -10.42 -24.46 51.22
C ASP A 177 -10.25 -23.00 51.68
N VAL A 178 -10.69 -22.03 50.88
CA VAL A 178 -10.59 -20.60 51.20
C VAL A 178 -11.59 -20.23 52.30
N GLU A 179 -12.83 -20.72 52.20
CA GLU A 179 -13.84 -20.47 53.24
C GLU A 179 -13.47 -21.17 54.55
N SER A 180 -12.97 -22.41 54.49
CA SER A 180 -12.50 -23.13 55.67
C SER A 180 -11.34 -22.42 56.38
N LEU A 181 -10.46 -21.75 55.62
CA LEU A 181 -9.38 -20.92 56.19
C LEU A 181 -9.90 -19.62 56.81
N LYS A 182 -10.91 -18.97 56.21
CA LYS A 182 -11.57 -17.80 56.81
C LYS A 182 -12.25 -18.19 58.14
N ASP A 183 -12.92 -19.35 58.17
CA ASP A 183 -13.58 -19.87 59.37
C ASP A 183 -12.58 -20.29 60.45
N ALA A 184 -11.39 -20.77 60.06
CA ALA A 184 -10.32 -21.12 61.00
C ALA A 184 -9.58 -19.91 61.60
N PHE A 185 -9.65 -18.75 60.93
CA PHE A 185 -8.97 -17.51 61.34
C PHE A 185 -9.87 -16.25 61.22
N PRO A 186 -11.04 -16.22 61.90
CA PRO A 186 -12.02 -15.15 61.74
C PRO A 186 -11.52 -13.77 62.18
N SER A 187 -10.74 -13.66 63.26
CA SER A 187 -10.24 -12.37 63.78
C SER A 187 -8.81 -12.08 63.34
N SER A 188 -8.04 -13.11 62.98
CA SER A 188 -6.64 -12.98 62.56
C SER A 188 -6.42 -13.10 61.04
N PHE A 189 -7.50 -13.09 60.23
CA PHE A 189 -7.46 -13.27 58.78
C PHE A 189 -6.42 -12.39 58.06
N GLN A 190 -6.37 -11.10 58.40
CA GLN A 190 -5.46 -10.14 57.76
C GLN A 190 -3.98 -10.44 58.05
N ILE A 191 -3.69 -10.87 59.28
CA ILE A 191 -2.34 -11.20 59.73
C ILE A 191 -1.91 -12.52 59.09
N MET A 192 -2.80 -13.52 59.08
CA MET A 192 -2.59 -14.81 58.40
C MET A 192 -2.28 -14.61 56.91
N ARG A 193 -3.07 -13.79 56.22
CA ARG A 193 -2.85 -13.48 54.80
C ARG A 193 -1.47 -12.84 54.57
N LYS A 194 -1.06 -11.92 55.46
CA LYS A 194 0.26 -11.29 55.40
C LYS A 194 1.39 -12.28 55.66
N ALA A 195 1.21 -13.23 56.58
CA ALA A 195 2.18 -14.27 56.88
C ALA A 195 2.44 -15.19 55.66
N ILE A 196 1.38 -15.58 54.93
CA ILE A 196 1.50 -16.35 53.68
C ILE A 196 2.29 -15.57 52.63
N ILE A 197 2.05 -14.26 52.50
CA ILE A 197 2.79 -13.40 51.58
C ILE A 197 4.28 -13.33 51.97
N ASN A 198 4.57 -13.13 53.25
CA ASN A 198 5.94 -13.05 53.78
C ASN A 198 6.72 -14.37 53.65
N LEU A 199 6.02 -15.52 53.61
CA LEU A 199 6.63 -16.82 53.29
C LEU A 199 7.14 -16.86 51.84
N VAL A 200 6.33 -16.34 50.90
CA VAL A 200 6.59 -16.41 49.47
C VAL A 200 7.63 -15.39 49.02
N GLU A 201 7.59 -14.16 49.55
CA GLU A 201 8.44 -13.05 49.10
C GLU A 201 9.94 -13.42 48.98
N PRO A 202 10.59 -14.06 49.98
CA PRO A 202 11.99 -14.46 49.86
C PRO A 202 12.26 -15.46 48.73
N LEU A 203 11.32 -16.36 48.43
CA LEU A 203 11.47 -17.36 47.37
C LEU A 203 11.42 -16.72 45.98
N THR A 204 10.64 -15.65 45.81
CA THR A 204 10.61 -14.89 44.53
C THR A 204 11.96 -14.23 44.22
N GLN A 205 12.75 -13.93 45.26
CA GLN A 205 14.07 -13.35 45.09
C GLN A 205 15.15 -14.38 44.76
N ARG A 206 14.92 -15.67 45.01
CA ARG A 206 15.91 -16.72 44.71
C ARG A 206 15.88 -17.16 43.25
N GLN A 207 17.06 -17.34 42.68
CA GLN A 207 17.20 -17.77 41.29
C GLN A 207 16.76 -19.23 41.13
N GLY A 208 15.84 -19.49 40.20
CA GLY A 208 15.46 -20.85 39.80
C GLY A 208 14.43 -21.55 40.69
N ASN A 209 13.85 -20.87 41.69
CA ASN A 209 12.77 -21.43 42.53
C ASN A 209 11.38 -21.01 41.99
N LEU A 210 10.55 -22.00 41.64
CA LEU A 210 9.17 -21.83 41.18
C LEU A 210 8.13 -22.40 42.17
N ASN A 211 8.56 -22.95 43.31
CA ASN A 211 7.63 -23.61 44.24
C ASN A 211 6.65 -22.61 44.89
N TRP A 212 6.99 -21.33 44.95
CA TRP A 212 6.05 -20.31 45.40
C TRP A 212 4.81 -20.15 44.48
N ILE A 213 4.87 -20.60 43.21
CA ILE A 213 3.73 -20.56 42.27
C ILE A 213 2.59 -21.46 42.76
N TYR A 214 2.88 -22.54 43.50
CA TYR A 214 1.85 -23.41 44.09
C TYR A 214 0.93 -22.67 45.07
N SER A 215 1.42 -21.63 45.73
CA SER A 215 0.67 -20.82 46.69
C SER A 215 -0.20 -19.75 46.03
N MET A 216 0.04 -19.44 44.75
CA MET A 216 -0.55 -18.27 44.09
C MET A 216 -2.07 -18.31 43.97
N PRO A 217 -2.72 -19.44 43.62
CA PRO A 217 -4.18 -19.50 43.59
C PRO A 217 -4.80 -19.11 44.93
N LEU A 218 -4.25 -19.65 46.04
CA LEU A 218 -4.73 -19.33 47.38
C LEU A 218 -4.50 -17.85 47.71
N ILE A 219 -3.32 -17.29 47.40
CA ILE A 219 -3.01 -15.87 47.64
C ILE A 219 -3.96 -14.96 46.86
N HIS A 220 -4.21 -15.24 45.58
CA HIS A 220 -5.11 -14.42 44.77
C HIS A 220 -6.55 -14.41 45.32
N PHE A 221 -7.05 -15.57 45.77
CA PHE A 221 -8.37 -15.69 46.38
C PHE A 221 -8.46 -15.00 47.74
N LEU A 222 -7.47 -15.19 48.62
CA LEU A 222 -7.43 -14.57 49.96
C LEU A 222 -7.27 -13.05 49.89
N CYS A 223 -6.54 -12.55 48.88
CA CYS A 223 -6.38 -11.12 48.63
C CYS A 223 -7.58 -10.47 47.92
N GLY A 224 -8.58 -11.26 47.52
CA GLY A 224 -9.77 -10.78 46.80
C GLY A 224 -9.44 -10.18 45.43
N GLN A 225 -8.36 -10.65 44.79
CA GLN A 225 -7.97 -10.17 43.46
C GLN A 225 -8.75 -10.86 42.34
N CYS A 226 -9.15 -12.10 42.59
CA CYS A 226 -10.09 -12.86 41.79
C CYS A 226 -10.89 -13.78 42.72
N THR A 227 -12.07 -14.18 42.28
CA THR A 227 -12.85 -15.24 42.89
C THR A 227 -12.74 -16.52 42.04
N PRO A 228 -12.84 -17.72 42.65
CA PRO A 228 -12.72 -18.98 41.93
C PRO A 228 -13.74 -19.08 40.78
N GLY A 229 -13.25 -19.28 39.56
CA GLY A 229 -14.08 -19.37 38.34
C GLY A 229 -14.59 -18.01 37.83
N GLU A 230 -14.13 -16.89 38.42
CA GLU A 230 -14.41 -15.55 37.91
C GLU A 230 -13.78 -15.36 36.53
N LYS A 231 -14.52 -14.68 35.65
CA LYS A 231 -13.95 -14.27 34.36
C LYS A 231 -13.21 -12.95 34.50
N PRO A 232 -12.05 -12.78 33.86
CA PRO A 232 -11.33 -11.53 33.88
C PRO A 232 -12.20 -10.38 33.34
N THR A 233 -12.07 -9.20 33.96
CA THR A 233 -12.74 -7.97 33.52
C THR A 233 -12.20 -7.48 32.17
N GLU A 234 -12.75 -6.37 31.66
CA GLU A 234 -12.25 -5.71 30.44
C GLU A 234 -10.90 -5.00 30.61
N ASP A 235 -10.27 -5.02 31.81
CA ASP A 235 -9.00 -4.32 32.05
C ASP A 235 -7.84 -4.94 31.25
N TYR A 236 -7.26 -4.12 30.37
CA TYR A 236 -6.18 -4.47 29.46
C TYR A 236 -4.86 -3.74 29.76
N ARG A 237 -4.77 -3.02 30.90
CA ARG A 237 -3.59 -2.24 31.33
C ARG A 237 -2.46 -3.13 31.85
N HIS A 238 -1.89 -3.92 30.94
CA HIS A 238 -0.84 -4.90 31.17
C HIS A 238 0.55 -4.29 31.38
N ASP A 239 0.78 -3.04 30.96
CA ASP A 239 2.11 -2.47 30.77
C ASP A 239 2.68 -1.76 32.00
N LEU A 240 1.84 -1.39 32.97
CA LEU A 240 2.23 -0.60 34.15
C LEU A 240 1.54 -1.00 35.46
N SER A 241 0.70 -2.03 35.45
CA SER A 241 -0.07 -2.45 36.62
C SER A 241 0.44 -3.77 37.20
N PRO A 242 1.16 -3.74 38.33
CA PRO A 242 1.42 -4.91 39.16
C PRO A 242 0.19 -5.76 39.47
N LYS A 243 -1.00 -5.12 39.51
CA LYS A 243 -2.28 -5.79 39.74
C LYS A 243 -2.68 -6.69 38.56
N TRP A 244 -2.40 -6.28 37.33
CA TRP A 244 -2.79 -7.06 36.15
C TRP A 244 -2.05 -8.39 36.08
N TRP A 245 -0.77 -8.40 36.46
CA TRP A 245 0.09 -9.58 36.53
C TRP A 245 -0.11 -10.43 37.78
N GLY A 246 -1.13 -10.14 38.61
CA GLY A 246 -1.43 -10.92 39.81
C GLY A 246 -0.34 -10.83 40.89
N HIS A 247 0.32 -9.68 41.06
CA HIS A 247 1.41 -9.54 42.04
C HIS A 247 1.28 -8.39 43.02
N ALA A 248 0.12 -7.73 43.02
CA ALA A 248 -0.23 -6.69 43.95
C ALA A 248 -1.67 -6.81 44.42
N SER A 249 -1.89 -6.89 45.73
CA SER A 249 -3.23 -6.98 46.32
C SER A 249 -4.03 -5.70 46.13
N ALA A 250 -5.34 -5.78 46.38
CA ALA A 250 -6.25 -4.63 46.30
C ALA A 250 -5.81 -3.48 47.24
N ASP A 251 -5.28 -3.83 48.42
CA ASP A 251 -4.78 -2.96 49.48
C ASP A 251 -3.29 -2.56 49.36
N GLY A 252 -2.63 -2.90 48.24
CA GLY A 252 -1.29 -2.38 47.91
C GLY A 252 -0.12 -3.17 48.48
N LEU A 253 -0.31 -4.42 48.89
CA LEU A 253 0.78 -5.35 49.22
C LEU A 253 1.35 -5.92 47.92
N TYR A 254 2.68 -5.90 47.78
CA TYR A 254 3.42 -6.45 46.65
C TYR A 254 4.29 -7.60 47.15
N TRP A 255 4.40 -8.68 46.37
CA TRP A 255 5.21 -9.84 46.76
C TRP A 255 6.35 -10.19 45.79
N PHE A 256 6.49 -9.46 44.67
CA PHE A 256 7.68 -9.51 43.83
C PHE A 256 7.85 -8.29 42.91
N ASP A 257 9.09 -8.06 42.47
CA ASP A 257 9.42 -7.11 41.39
C ASP A 257 9.40 -7.82 40.03
N LEU A 258 8.47 -7.40 39.17
CA LEU A 258 8.28 -7.92 37.81
C LEU A 258 9.56 -7.84 36.95
N LYS A 259 10.39 -6.79 37.14
CA LYS A 259 11.63 -6.63 36.37
C LYS A 259 12.67 -7.66 36.79
N SER A 260 12.86 -7.84 38.10
CA SER A 260 13.74 -8.85 38.70
C SER A 260 13.38 -10.29 38.29
N LEU A 261 12.08 -10.64 38.26
CA LEU A 261 11.66 -12.00 37.91
C LEU A 261 11.89 -12.36 36.45
N LYS A 262 11.57 -11.46 35.51
CA LYS A 262 11.76 -11.71 34.06
C LYS A 262 13.21 -11.80 33.61
N GLU A 263 14.17 -11.67 34.52
CA GLU A 263 15.61 -11.83 34.27
C GLU A 263 16.14 -13.19 34.73
N LYS A 264 15.39 -13.93 35.56
CA LYS A 264 15.85 -15.18 36.16
C LYS A 264 15.53 -16.37 35.27
N ALA A 265 16.56 -17.18 35.01
CA ALA A 265 16.41 -18.45 34.34
C ALA A 265 15.85 -19.51 35.28
N PHE A 266 14.84 -20.26 34.83
CA PHE A 266 14.35 -21.44 35.54
C PHE A 266 14.80 -22.73 34.87
N ASP A 267 14.91 -23.79 35.66
CA ASP A 267 15.12 -25.15 35.15
C ASP A 267 13.85 -25.61 34.41
N ILE A 268 14.01 -26.13 33.19
CA ILE A 268 12.90 -26.53 32.32
C ILE A 268 12.11 -27.71 32.91
N LYS A 269 12.79 -28.65 33.58
CA LYS A 269 12.13 -29.80 34.20
C LYS A 269 11.29 -29.36 35.39
N LYS A 270 11.84 -28.51 36.25
CA LYS A 270 11.09 -27.92 37.38
C LYS A 270 9.89 -27.09 36.91
N LEU A 271 10.04 -26.37 35.79
CA LEU A 271 8.94 -25.63 35.17
C LEU A 271 7.82 -26.56 34.73
N GLN A 272 8.14 -27.69 34.08
CA GLN A 272 7.12 -28.67 33.67
C GLN A 272 6.39 -29.27 34.88
N ASP A 273 7.12 -29.64 35.95
CA ASP A 273 6.50 -30.17 37.17
C ASP A 273 5.49 -29.18 37.78
N VAL A 274 5.81 -27.88 37.76
CA VAL A 274 4.89 -26.82 38.22
C VAL A 274 3.70 -26.70 37.28
N LEU A 275 3.92 -26.70 35.96
CA LEU A 275 2.85 -26.59 34.96
C LEU A 275 1.84 -27.74 35.06
N ASP A 276 2.30 -28.97 35.24
CA ASP A 276 1.43 -30.14 35.35
C ASP A 276 0.53 -30.04 36.59
N ALA A 277 1.02 -29.42 37.66
CA ALA A 277 0.29 -29.27 38.90
C ALA A 277 -0.64 -28.04 38.93
N VAL A 278 -0.22 -26.90 38.38
CA VAL A 278 -1.00 -25.64 38.43
C VAL A 278 -1.84 -25.38 37.19
N GLY A 279 -1.54 -26.02 36.06
CA GLY A 279 -2.27 -25.86 34.80
C GLY A 279 -3.79 -26.07 34.92
N PRO A 280 -4.28 -27.10 35.66
CA PRO A 280 -5.71 -27.29 35.89
C PRO A 280 -6.42 -26.12 36.60
N TYR A 281 -5.67 -25.21 37.24
CA TYR A 281 -6.21 -24.07 37.98
C TYR A 281 -6.34 -22.79 37.15
N PHE A 282 -5.90 -22.76 35.88
CA PHE A 282 -5.99 -21.55 35.03
C PHE A 282 -7.44 -21.11 34.77
N GLU A 283 -8.40 -22.03 34.79
CA GLU A 283 -9.83 -21.72 34.68
C GLU A 283 -10.39 -21.20 36.01
N ALA A 284 -9.85 -21.66 37.15
CA ALA A 284 -10.27 -21.25 38.48
C ALA A 284 -9.73 -19.86 38.85
N ASP A 285 -8.50 -19.58 38.42
CA ASP A 285 -7.77 -18.36 38.74
C ASP A 285 -7.21 -17.77 37.44
N TYR A 286 -7.92 -16.79 36.90
CA TYR A 286 -7.52 -16.10 35.67
C TYR A 286 -6.24 -15.26 35.82
N LEU A 287 -5.80 -14.97 37.06
CA LEU A 287 -4.55 -14.26 37.33
C LEU A 287 -3.35 -15.22 37.33
N LEU A 288 -3.53 -16.50 37.67
CA LEU A 288 -2.46 -17.50 37.67
C LEU A 288 -1.67 -17.58 36.36
N PRO A 289 -2.28 -17.69 35.17
CA PRO A 289 -1.51 -17.70 33.92
C PRO A 289 -0.73 -16.40 33.70
N ARG A 290 -1.26 -15.25 34.19
CA ARG A 290 -0.55 -13.96 34.13
C ARG A 290 0.65 -13.96 35.05
N THR A 291 0.49 -14.37 36.31
CA THR A 291 1.55 -14.47 37.32
C THR A 291 2.64 -15.44 36.87
N LEU A 292 2.27 -16.60 36.33
CA LEU A 292 3.23 -17.57 35.82
C LEU A 292 4.06 -16.98 34.69
N VAL A 293 3.42 -16.43 33.67
CA VAL A 293 4.12 -15.85 32.51
C VAL A 293 4.92 -14.60 32.89
N ALA A 294 4.47 -13.84 33.89
CA ALA A 294 5.21 -12.73 34.47
C ALA A 294 6.61 -13.14 34.97
N CYS A 295 6.79 -14.41 35.33
CA CYS A 295 8.07 -14.91 35.84
C CYS A 295 9.00 -15.40 34.72
N LEU A 296 8.48 -15.75 33.55
CA LEU A 296 9.26 -16.44 32.53
C LEU A 296 10.16 -15.48 31.75
N ARG A 297 11.36 -15.95 31.40
CA ARG A 297 12.14 -15.35 30.31
C ARG A 297 11.50 -15.66 28.98
N LEU A 298 11.79 -14.81 27.99
CA LEU A 298 11.22 -14.93 26.64
C LEU A 298 11.46 -16.30 26.01
N GLU A 299 12.65 -16.88 26.17
CA GLU A 299 12.99 -18.20 25.62
C GLU A 299 12.23 -19.36 26.31
N GLN A 300 11.79 -19.15 27.55
CA GLN A 300 11.03 -20.15 28.31
C GLN A 300 9.53 -20.00 28.04
N LEU A 301 9.08 -18.78 27.76
CA LEU A 301 7.71 -18.51 27.37
C LEU A 301 7.31 -19.36 26.16
N SER A 302 8.18 -19.49 25.15
CA SER A 302 7.85 -20.28 23.96
C SER A 302 7.70 -21.78 24.23
N LEU A 303 8.28 -22.30 25.31
CA LEU A 303 8.05 -23.68 25.78
C LEU A 303 6.66 -23.79 26.45
N VAL A 304 6.30 -22.82 27.29
CA VAL A 304 5.06 -22.85 28.07
C VAL A 304 3.83 -22.66 27.20
N VAL A 305 3.87 -21.77 26.20
CA VAL A 305 2.73 -21.54 25.29
C VAL A 305 2.38 -22.78 24.45
N ARG A 306 3.31 -23.74 24.31
CA ARG A 306 3.07 -25.01 23.62
C ARG A 306 2.53 -26.10 24.54
N SER A 307 2.94 -26.11 25.80
CA SER A 307 2.63 -27.20 26.73
C SER A 307 1.32 -27.01 27.48
N VAL A 308 0.88 -25.76 27.69
CA VAL A 308 -0.34 -25.45 28.46
C VAL A 308 -1.18 -24.38 27.76
N ARG A 309 -2.50 -24.40 28.01
CA ARG A 309 -3.45 -23.41 27.48
C ARG A 309 -3.28 -22.05 28.16
N ILE A 310 -2.32 -21.26 27.69
CA ILE A 310 -2.17 -19.85 28.09
C ILE A 310 -3.10 -18.98 27.23
N PRO A 311 -3.93 -18.10 27.83
CA PRO A 311 -4.81 -17.21 27.07
C PRO A 311 -4.03 -16.28 26.12
N PRO A 312 -4.55 -15.99 24.92
CA PRO A 312 -3.84 -15.21 23.89
C PRO A 312 -3.49 -13.78 24.35
N ASP A 313 -4.37 -13.13 25.11
CA ASP A 313 -4.12 -11.81 25.70
C ASP A 313 -2.90 -11.80 26.63
N VAL A 314 -2.69 -12.88 27.39
CA VAL A 314 -1.52 -13.05 28.27
C VAL A 314 -0.23 -13.23 27.48
N ILE A 315 -0.27 -14.02 26.40
CA ILE A 315 0.87 -14.19 25.50
C ILE A 315 1.26 -12.85 24.87
N LEU A 316 0.29 -12.14 24.31
CA LEU A 316 0.48 -10.85 23.65
C LEU A 316 1.03 -9.78 24.61
N ALA A 317 0.49 -9.70 25.82
CA ALA A 317 0.97 -8.78 26.86
C ALA A 317 2.44 -9.04 27.24
N SER A 318 2.84 -10.30 27.22
CA SER A 318 4.20 -10.72 27.57
C SER A 318 5.19 -10.37 26.49
N VAL A 319 4.84 -10.62 25.23
CA VAL A 319 5.62 -10.16 24.08
C VAL A 319 5.74 -8.63 24.09
N CYS A 320 4.63 -7.92 24.35
CA CYS A 320 4.59 -6.47 24.44
C CYS A 320 5.58 -5.95 25.50
N PHE A 321 5.57 -6.54 26.69
CA PHE A 321 6.50 -6.20 27.76
C PHE A 321 7.97 -6.34 27.33
N PHE A 322 8.34 -7.44 26.65
CA PHE A 322 9.72 -7.68 26.24
C PHE A 322 10.20 -6.71 25.16
N ILE A 323 9.32 -6.33 24.23
CA ILE A 323 9.62 -5.31 23.20
C ILE A 323 9.77 -3.93 23.86
N LYS A 324 8.77 -3.51 24.66
CA LYS A 324 8.72 -2.21 25.34
C LYS A 324 9.91 -1.97 26.26
N THR A 325 10.30 -2.98 27.04
CA THR A 325 11.45 -2.90 27.96
C THR A 325 12.81 -2.98 27.27
N LYS A 326 12.84 -3.02 25.92
CA LYS A 326 14.06 -3.03 25.12
C LYS A 326 14.96 -4.25 25.33
N LYS A 327 14.46 -5.30 26.00
CA LYS A 327 15.21 -6.53 26.32
C LYS A 327 15.43 -7.45 25.10
N VAL A 328 14.80 -7.13 23.97
CA VAL A 328 14.87 -7.81 22.67
C VAL A 328 15.84 -7.11 21.69
N ILE A 329 16.42 -5.96 22.06
CA ILE A 329 17.07 -5.03 21.11
C ILE A 329 18.47 -5.46 20.61
N SER A 330 19.05 -6.56 21.10
CA SER A 330 20.17 -7.19 20.39
C SER A 330 19.62 -8.20 19.39
N LYS A 331 20.09 -8.17 18.13
CA LYS A 331 19.78 -9.16 17.07
C LYS A 331 20.25 -10.55 17.49
N ASN A 332 19.53 -11.15 18.44
CA ASN A 332 19.75 -12.48 18.97
C ASN A 332 18.66 -13.36 18.39
N ASP A 333 19.04 -14.22 17.44
CA ASP A 333 18.10 -15.10 16.72
C ASP A 333 17.21 -15.92 17.66
N LYS A 334 17.69 -16.29 18.85
CA LYS A 334 16.91 -17.09 19.81
C LYS A 334 15.73 -16.32 20.40
N LYS A 335 15.92 -15.05 20.77
CA LYS A 335 14.87 -14.20 21.35
C LYS A 335 13.78 -13.89 20.35
N GLU A 336 14.16 -13.54 19.13
CA GLU A 336 13.18 -13.28 18.08
C GLU A 336 12.45 -14.55 17.64
N THR A 337 13.12 -15.71 17.62
CA THR A 337 12.44 -17.00 17.36
C THR A 337 11.38 -17.29 18.42
N ALA A 338 11.70 -17.06 19.70
CA ALA A 338 10.73 -17.22 20.78
C ALA A 338 9.52 -16.27 20.64
N ILE A 339 9.73 -15.02 20.21
CA ILE A 339 8.63 -14.09 19.89
C ILE A 339 7.76 -14.65 18.77
N LEU A 340 8.36 -15.12 17.68
CA LEU A 340 7.62 -15.69 16.56
C LEU A 340 6.80 -16.91 16.97
N GLU A 341 7.34 -17.78 17.82
CA GLU A 341 6.62 -18.93 18.38
C GLU A 341 5.43 -18.47 19.24
N CYS A 342 5.63 -17.47 20.11
CA CYS A 342 4.55 -16.91 20.93
C CYS A 342 3.44 -16.28 20.08
N LEU A 343 3.80 -15.47 19.08
CA LEU A 343 2.85 -14.86 18.16
C LEU A 343 2.10 -15.93 17.36
N THR A 344 2.78 -16.98 16.92
CA THR A 344 2.17 -18.09 16.19
C THR A 344 1.13 -18.82 17.03
N GLU A 345 1.43 -19.12 18.30
CA GLU A 345 0.44 -19.72 19.19
C GLU A 345 -0.71 -18.77 19.51
N ALA A 346 -0.47 -17.48 19.72
CA ALA A 346 -1.55 -16.50 19.92
C ALA A 346 -2.48 -16.40 18.69
N ILE A 347 -1.91 -16.38 17.49
CA ILE A 347 -2.65 -16.43 16.22
C ILE A 347 -3.47 -17.71 16.12
N ARG A 348 -2.87 -18.87 16.42
CA ARG A 348 -3.54 -20.16 16.41
C ARG A 348 -4.73 -20.17 17.36
N TRP A 349 -4.56 -19.68 18.59
CA TRP A 349 -5.64 -19.57 19.58
C TRP A 349 -6.81 -18.74 19.08
N ASN A 350 -6.53 -17.57 18.49
CA ASN A 350 -7.57 -16.70 17.98
C ASN A 350 -8.26 -17.24 16.71
N ASN A 351 -7.66 -18.21 16.01
CA ASN A 351 -8.20 -18.83 14.79
C ASN A 351 -8.97 -20.14 15.04
N ILE A 352 -8.98 -20.69 16.25
CA ILE A 352 -9.73 -21.92 16.55
C ILE A 352 -11.24 -21.57 16.65
N GLU A 353 -12.02 -21.95 15.63
CA GLU A 353 -13.48 -21.75 15.53
C GLU A 353 -14.32 -22.77 16.34
N ASP A 354 -13.74 -23.48 17.31
CA ASP A 354 -14.37 -24.67 17.90
C ASP A 354 -15.69 -24.35 18.64
N GLU A 355 -16.72 -25.17 18.39
CA GLU A 355 -18.13 -25.07 18.84
C GLU A 355 -18.35 -25.20 20.36
N ARG A 356 -17.29 -25.05 21.16
CA ARG A 356 -17.34 -25.03 22.64
C ARG A 356 -16.76 -23.71 23.15
N SER A 357 -17.55 -22.65 23.06
CA SER A 357 -17.56 -21.47 23.95
C SER A 357 -16.33 -21.25 24.86
N VAL A 358 -15.28 -20.51 24.47
CA VAL A 358 -14.26 -20.08 25.45
C VAL A 358 -13.77 -18.62 25.35
N SER A 359 -13.81 -17.88 24.23
CA SER A 359 -13.54 -16.42 24.31
C SER A 359 -14.85 -15.65 24.47
N SER A 360 -15.12 -15.16 25.67
CA SER A 360 -16.13 -14.13 25.86
C SER A 360 -15.77 -12.89 25.03
N LEU A 361 -16.75 -12.06 24.69
CA LEU A 361 -16.54 -10.76 24.04
C LEU A 361 -15.42 -9.96 24.73
N THR A 362 -15.37 -10.04 26.06
CA THR A 362 -14.34 -9.43 26.93
C THR A 362 -12.94 -9.97 26.63
N ASP A 363 -12.77 -11.27 26.38
CA ASP A 363 -11.48 -11.89 26.07
C ASP A 363 -10.96 -11.47 24.69
N ALA A 364 -11.85 -11.40 23.71
CA ALA A 364 -11.53 -10.89 22.38
C ALA A 364 -11.18 -9.39 22.44
N TYR A 365 -11.93 -8.60 23.21
CA TYR A 365 -11.64 -7.17 23.43
C TYR A 365 -10.26 -6.94 24.06
N ARG A 366 -9.89 -7.69 25.11
CA ARG A 366 -8.56 -7.59 25.72
C ARG A 366 -7.46 -7.97 24.75
N SER A 367 -7.63 -9.07 24.01
CA SER A 367 -6.67 -9.50 23.00
C SER A 367 -6.45 -8.43 21.95
N PHE A 368 -7.53 -7.83 21.44
CA PHE A 368 -7.51 -6.68 20.52
C PHE A 368 -6.74 -5.47 21.10
N LYS A 369 -7.08 -5.03 22.31
CA LYS A 369 -6.45 -3.84 22.91
C LYS A 369 -4.96 -4.06 23.18
N ILE A 370 -4.61 -5.23 23.70
CA ILE A 370 -3.21 -5.58 24.00
C ILE A 370 -2.42 -5.77 22.70
N SER A 371 -2.98 -6.42 21.67
CA SER A 371 -2.33 -6.55 20.37
C SER A 371 -2.13 -5.18 19.69
N SER A 372 -3.08 -4.25 19.85
CA SER A 372 -2.95 -2.89 19.34
C SER A 372 -1.80 -2.13 20.03
N SER A 373 -1.66 -2.26 21.36
CA SER A 373 -0.51 -1.70 22.07
C SER A 373 0.82 -2.36 21.66
N LEU A 374 0.82 -3.68 21.48
CA LEU A 374 1.97 -4.44 20.99
C LEU A 374 2.39 -3.97 19.59
N LEU A 375 1.43 -3.71 18.70
CA LEU A 375 1.68 -3.19 17.37
C LEU A 375 2.40 -1.84 17.42
N ASP A 376 1.93 -0.93 18.27
CA ASP A 376 2.55 0.39 18.46
C ASP A 376 4.01 0.26 18.91
N GLU A 377 4.27 -0.55 19.94
CA GLU A 377 5.62 -0.77 20.47
C GLU A 377 6.54 -1.46 19.46
N ALA A 378 6.02 -2.42 18.69
CA ALA A 378 6.77 -3.12 17.66
C ALA A 378 7.16 -2.18 16.51
N PHE A 379 6.24 -1.36 16.02
CA PHE A 379 6.52 -0.40 14.96
C PHE A 379 7.37 0.78 15.42
N TRP A 380 7.26 1.19 16.69
CA TRP A 380 8.20 2.13 17.31
C TRP A 380 9.63 1.59 17.33
N CYS A 381 9.79 0.27 17.48
CA CYS A 381 11.08 -0.42 17.46
C CYS A 381 11.43 -1.07 16.10
N LYS A 382 10.77 -0.68 15.01
CA LYS A 382 10.85 -1.38 13.70
C LYS A 382 12.27 -1.59 13.17
N ASP A 383 13.18 -0.65 13.38
CA ASP A 383 14.56 -0.74 12.86
C ASP A 383 15.42 -1.78 13.60
N LYS A 384 14.93 -2.26 14.75
CA LYS A 384 15.61 -3.20 15.64
C LYS A 384 15.05 -4.61 15.56
N LEU A 385 13.90 -4.78 14.91
CA LEU A 385 13.21 -6.07 14.76
C LEU A 385 13.33 -6.57 13.32
N ARG A 386 13.39 -7.88 13.13
CA ARG A 386 13.25 -8.47 11.78
C ARG A 386 11.86 -8.19 11.21
N ASP A 387 11.80 -8.01 9.89
CA ASP A 387 10.55 -7.78 9.14
C ASP A 387 9.51 -8.89 9.40
N LEU A 388 9.94 -10.13 9.65
CA LEU A 388 9.06 -11.24 9.97
C LEU A 388 8.35 -11.09 11.33
N VAL A 389 9.03 -10.51 12.33
CA VAL A 389 8.43 -10.23 13.65
C VAL A 389 7.37 -9.15 13.51
N LEU A 390 7.65 -8.09 12.75
CA LEU A 390 6.68 -7.02 12.47
C LEU A 390 5.44 -7.57 11.75
N ALA A 391 5.64 -8.41 10.72
CA ALA A 391 4.55 -9.04 9.97
C ALA A 391 3.68 -9.94 10.87
N ARG A 392 4.29 -10.79 11.72
CA ARG A 392 3.53 -11.65 12.65
C ARG A 392 2.84 -10.86 13.77
N THR A 393 3.42 -9.76 14.23
CA THR A 393 2.76 -8.87 15.19
C THR A 393 1.53 -8.20 14.57
N LEU A 394 1.66 -7.72 13.34
CA LEU A 394 0.54 -7.17 12.57
C LEU A 394 -0.56 -8.21 12.36
N GLU A 395 -0.20 -9.43 11.96
CA GLU A 395 -1.13 -10.55 11.79
C GLU A 395 -1.90 -10.85 13.07
N ALA A 396 -1.20 -11.04 14.19
CA ALA A 396 -1.83 -11.29 15.49
C ALA A 396 -2.79 -10.15 15.88
N CYS A 397 -2.44 -8.91 15.55
CA CYS A 397 -3.26 -7.75 15.81
C CYS A 397 -4.53 -7.70 14.95
N LEU A 398 -4.41 -7.91 13.63
CA LEU A 398 -5.54 -7.91 12.70
C LEU A 398 -6.50 -9.08 12.96
N ILE A 399 -5.97 -10.25 13.34
CA ILE A 399 -6.80 -11.41 13.72
C ILE A 399 -7.55 -11.13 15.03
N SER A 400 -6.90 -10.51 16.02
CA SER A 400 -7.57 -10.13 17.27
C SER A 400 -8.67 -9.09 17.04
N MET A 401 -8.45 -8.14 16.11
CA MET A 401 -9.47 -7.17 15.66
C MET A 401 -10.64 -7.88 14.97
N ASP A 402 -10.37 -8.78 14.03
CA ASP A 402 -11.41 -9.51 13.29
C ASP A 402 -12.25 -10.40 14.22
N LEU A 403 -11.62 -11.12 15.15
CA LEU A 403 -12.30 -11.94 16.15
C LEU A 403 -13.24 -11.08 17.02
N PHE A 404 -12.76 -9.96 17.54
CA PHE A 404 -13.57 -9.04 18.34
C PHE A 404 -14.70 -8.42 17.49
N TYR A 405 -14.41 -8.04 16.25
CA TYR A 405 -15.40 -7.49 15.32
C TYR A 405 -16.55 -8.49 15.07
N LYS A 406 -16.23 -9.75 14.76
CA LYS A 406 -17.20 -10.84 14.53
C LYS A 406 -18.05 -11.12 15.76
N GLN A 407 -17.45 -11.18 16.95
CA GLN A 407 -18.20 -11.41 18.19
C GLN A 407 -19.09 -10.23 18.57
N ASN A 408 -18.67 -9.00 18.26
CA ASN A 408 -19.45 -7.79 18.47
C ASN A 408 -20.65 -7.67 17.50
N GLU A 409 -20.61 -8.31 16.32
CA GLU A 409 -21.74 -8.26 15.38
C GLU A 409 -23.05 -8.81 15.96
N ALA A 410 -22.94 -9.71 16.95
CA ALA A 410 -24.05 -10.34 17.66
C ALA A 410 -24.72 -9.47 18.77
N LEU A 411 -24.25 -8.24 19.00
CA LEU A 411 -24.75 -7.34 20.06
C LEU A 411 -25.78 -6.29 19.58
N ASP A 412 -26.49 -5.69 20.54
CA ASP A 412 -27.48 -4.61 20.35
C ASP A 412 -26.92 -3.30 19.78
N ASN A 413 -27.77 -2.53 19.09
CA ASN A 413 -27.38 -1.49 18.10
C ASN A 413 -26.45 -0.35 18.60
N ALA A 414 -26.56 0.13 19.84
CA ALA A 414 -25.81 1.32 20.29
C ALA A 414 -24.35 1.03 20.69
N LYS A 415 -24.12 0.04 21.58
CA LYS A 415 -22.77 -0.40 21.97
C LYS A 415 -22.01 -1.02 20.80
N LYS A 416 -22.74 -1.69 19.89
CA LYS A 416 -22.20 -2.21 18.63
C LYS A 416 -21.54 -1.12 17.80
N LEU A 417 -22.16 0.06 17.67
CA LEU A 417 -21.64 1.14 16.84
C LEU A 417 -20.35 1.74 17.41
N GLU A 418 -20.30 1.99 18.72
CA GLU A 418 -19.11 2.50 19.41
C GLU A 418 -17.91 1.54 19.29
N MET A 419 -18.15 0.24 19.51
CA MET A 419 -17.12 -0.79 19.41
C MET A 419 -16.65 -1.01 17.97
N LYS A 420 -17.52 -0.88 16.96
CA LYS A 420 -17.12 -0.93 15.54
C LYS A 420 -16.21 0.24 15.16
N GLU A 421 -16.50 1.44 15.67
CA GLU A 421 -15.68 2.62 15.44
C GLU A 421 -14.28 2.47 16.05
N ASP A 422 -14.18 1.83 17.22
CA ASP A 422 -12.91 1.56 17.89
C ASP A 422 -12.03 0.56 17.12
N VAL A 423 -12.62 -0.53 16.60
CA VAL A 423 -11.91 -1.46 15.70
C VAL A 423 -11.44 -0.73 14.45
N LYS A 424 -12.31 0.06 13.81
CA LYS A 424 -11.97 0.81 12.60
C LYS A 424 -10.79 1.74 12.80
N LYS A 425 -10.78 2.53 13.87
CA LYS A 425 -9.64 3.41 14.22
C LYS A 425 -8.34 2.63 14.39
N SER A 426 -8.40 1.45 15.00
CA SER A 426 -7.22 0.59 15.15
C SER A 426 -6.76 -0.05 13.83
N VAL A 427 -7.69 -0.39 12.93
CA VAL A 427 -7.36 -0.85 11.56
C VAL A 427 -6.67 0.28 10.80
N ASP A 428 -7.25 1.49 10.79
CA ASP A 428 -6.66 2.67 10.14
C ASP A 428 -5.25 2.95 10.66
N LYS A 429 -5.04 2.83 11.98
CA LYS A 429 -3.72 2.96 12.60
C LYS A 429 -2.74 1.87 12.15
N ALA A 430 -3.20 0.62 12.06
CA ALA A 430 -2.40 -0.50 11.58
C ALA A 430 -2.00 -0.32 10.11
N GLU A 431 -2.91 0.19 9.28
CA GLU A 431 -2.64 0.58 7.90
C GLU A 431 -1.55 1.66 7.84
N ASP A 432 -1.68 2.74 8.61
CA ASP A 432 -0.73 3.85 8.59
C ASP A 432 0.68 3.43 9.03
N HIS A 433 0.79 2.66 10.12
CA HIS A 433 2.06 2.09 10.55
C HIS A 433 2.68 1.21 9.47
N THR A 434 1.88 0.36 8.84
CA THR A 434 2.34 -0.56 7.80
C THR A 434 2.78 0.19 6.55
N LYS A 435 1.99 1.16 6.06
CA LYS A 435 2.34 2.03 4.92
C LYS A 435 3.64 2.76 5.19
N TYR A 436 3.78 3.40 6.35
CA TYR A 436 4.98 4.16 6.70
C TYR A 436 6.24 3.27 6.69
N TRP A 437 6.14 2.06 7.25
CA TRP A 437 7.23 1.09 7.22
C TRP A 437 7.53 0.59 5.81
N LEU A 438 6.53 0.17 5.02
CA LEU A 438 6.75 -0.36 3.68
C LEU A 438 7.27 0.71 2.70
N ARG A 439 6.80 1.96 2.81
CA ARG A 439 7.33 3.10 2.04
C ARG A 439 8.81 3.36 2.32
N SER A 440 9.24 3.19 3.57
CA SER A 440 10.66 3.33 3.92
C SER A 440 11.55 2.23 3.32
N LYS A 441 10.96 1.10 2.89
CA LYS A 441 11.67 0.00 2.24
C LYS A 441 11.82 0.23 0.73
N LEU A 442 10.85 0.85 0.05
CA LEU A 442 10.89 1.13 -1.40
C LEU A 442 11.81 2.31 -1.77
N ASN A 443 13.07 2.25 -1.37
CA ASN A 443 14.13 3.15 -1.83
C ASN A 443 15.24 2.30 -2.44
N PHE A 444 15.23 2.14 -3.76
CA PHE A 444 16.16 1.27 -4.48
C PHE A 444 16.78 2.00 -5.67
N SER A 445 18.03 1.63 -5.98
CA SER A 445 18.78 2.10 -7.14
C SER A 445 18.95 1.02 -8.21
N LYS A 446 18.69 -0.25 -7.85
CA LYS A 446 18.93 -1.44 -8.70
C LYS A 446 17.81 -2.50 -8.60
N SER A 447 17.67 -3.31 -9.65
CA SER A 447 16.78 -4.48 -9.78
C SER A 447 16.75 -5.44 -8.57
N SER A 448 17.92 -5.79 -8.03
CA SER A 448 18.05 -6.76 -6.93
C SER A 448 17.53 -6.21 -5.60
N GLU A 449 17.61 -4.88 -5.42
CA GLU A 449 17.09 -4.19 -4.24
C GLU A 449 15.55 -4.13 -4.31
N LEU A 450 14.97 -3.91 -5.50
CA LEU A 450 13.52 -3.94 -5.72
C LEU A 450 12.90 -5.29 -5.32
N LEU A 451 13.51 -6.42 -5.67
CA LEU A 451 13.02 -7.74 -5.26
C LEU A 451 12.97 -7.90 -3.73
N GLY A 452 14.01 -7.43 -3.02
CA GLY A 452 14.03 -7.45 -1.56
C GLY A 452 12.89 -6.62 -0.95
N CYS A 453 12.60 -5.46 -1.54
CA CYS A 453 11.49 -4.60 -1.13
C CYS A 453 10.15 -5.30 -1.35
N LEU A 454 9.92 -5.83 -2.56
CA LEU A 454 8.66 -6.47 -2.95
C LEU A 454 8.37 -7.74 -2.14
N LYS A 455 9.39 -8.45 -1.67
CA LYS A 455 9.21 -9.56 -0.70
C LYS A 455 8.64 -9.10 0.64
N ALA A 456 8.91 -7.87 1.09
CA ALA A 456 8.29 -7.34 2.30
C ALA A 456 6.80 -7.06 2.06
N TRP A 457 6.45 -6.46 0.92
CA TRP A 457 5.06 -6.23 0.51
C TRP A 457 4.28 -7.55 0.37
N ASP A 458 4.86 -8.52 -0.32
CA ASP A 458 4.28 -9.85 -0.51
C ASP A 458 3.97 -10.55 0.81
N ARG A 459 4.88 -10.49 1.79
CA ARG A 459 4.64 -11.05 3.12
C ARG A 459 3.44 -10.43 3.82
N ILE A 460 3.21 -9.12 3.64
CA ILE A 460 2.08 -8.41 4.26
C ILE A 460 0.77 -8.73 3.54
N LEU A 461 0.80 -8.79 2.21
CA LEU A 461 -0.37 -9.17 1.40
C LEU A 461 -0.76 -10.65 1.59
N ASN A 462 0.18 -11.50 2.00
CA ASN A 462 -0.03 -12.92 2.25
C ASN A 462 -0.22 -13.27 3.74
N ILE A 463 -0.56 -12.29 4.59
CA ILE A 463 -0.91 -12.56 5.99
C ILE A 463 -2.20 -13.39 6.07
N GLY A 464 -2.25 -14.37 6.98
CA GLY A 464 -3.37 -15.31 7.14
C GLY A 464 -4.56 -14.74 7.91
N ILE A 465 -5.04 -13.55 7.54
CA ILE A 465 -6.25 -12.96 8.14
C ILE A 465 -7.49 -13.74 7.66
N PRO A 466 -8.42 -14.11 8.56
CA PRO A 466 -9.70 -14.67 8.18
C PRO A 466 -10.46 -13.79 7.18
N GLU A 467 -11.29 -14.39 6.34
CA GLU A 467 -12.19 -13.62 5.46
C GLU A 467 -13.17 -12.79 6.31
N GLY A 468 -13.29 -11.51 5.97
CA GLY A 468 -14.03 -10.53 6.76
C GLY A 468 -13.74 -9.09 6.35
N GLU A 469 -14.46 -8.14 6.97
CA GLU A 469 -14.36 -6.71 6.68
C GLU A 469 -12.95 -6.15 6.95
N VAL A 470 -12.32 -6.58 8.06
CA VAL A 470 -10.96 -6.17 8.43
C VAL A 470 -9.95 -6.54 7.34
N LYS A 471 -10.01 -7.77 6.82
CA LYS A 471 -9.11 -8.23 5.75
C LYS A 471 -9.32 -7.45 4.46
N VAL A 472 -10.58 -7.26 4.04
CA VAL A 472 -10.92 -6.55 2.80
C VAL A 472 -10.43 -5.11 2.87
N GLN A 473 -10.72 -4.40 3.97
CA GLN A 473 -10.30 -3.02 4.17
C GLN A 473 -8.77 -2.92 4.13
N PHE A 474 -8.09 -3.69 4.98
CA PHE A 474 -6.64 -3.63 5.11
C PHE A 474 -5.92 -4.00 3.80
N THR A 475 -6.33 -5.11 3.16
CA THR A 475 -5.69 -5.59 1.92
C THR A 475 -5.86 -4.58 0.80
N LYS A 476 -7.06 -4.01 0.62
CA LYS A 476 -7.31 -2.96 -0.37
C LYS A 476 -6.39 -1.76 -0.13
N CYS A 477 -6.30 -1.31 1.13
CA CYS A 477 -5.50 -0.15 1.50
C CYS A 477 -3.99 -0.35 1.23
N ILE A 478 -3.46 -1.54 1.49
CA ILE A 478 -2.06 -1.87 1.19
C ILE A 478 -1.83 -2.04 -0.32
N VAL A 479 -2.77 -2.64 -1.06
CA VAL A 479 -2.70 -2.75 -2.53
C VAL A 479 -2.71 -1.37 -3.20
N ASP A 480 -3.62 -0.48 -2.78
CA ASP A 480 -3.70 0.90 -3.28
C ASP A 480 -2.39 1.65 -3.00
N CYS A 481 -1.83 1.50 -1.80
CA CYS A 481 -0.53 2.09 -1.47
C CYS A 481 0.62 1.52 -2.32
N LEU A 482 0.62 0.21 -2.61
CA LEU A 482 1.61 -0.41 -3.49
C LEU A 482 1.50 0.14 -4.92
N HIS A 483 0.28 0.33 -5.43
CA HIS A 483 0.05 0.98 -6.71
C HIS A 483 0.65 2.40 -6.73
N ASP A 484 0.36 3.21 -5.72
CA ASP A 484 0.90 4.58 -5.63
C ASP A 484 2.44 4.59 -5.66
N GLU A 485 3.07 3.73 -4.87
CA GLU A 485 4.54 3.68 -4.80
C GLU A 485 5.17 3.17 -6.10
N LEU A 486 4.58 2.13 -6.72
CA LEU A 486 5.08 1.59 -7.99
C LEU A 486 4.89 2.56 -9.15
N HIS A 487 3.82 3.36 -9.13
CA HIS A 487 3.61 4.40 -10.12
C HIS A 487 4.67 5.51 -10.04
N ILE A 488 5.06 5.92 -8.82
CA ILE A 488 5.97 7.06 -8.61
C ILE A 488 7.44 6.68 -8.80
N LYS A 489 7.85 5.49 -8.33
CA LYS A 489 9.28 5.22 -8.04
C LYS A 489 9.96 4.19 -8.93
N THR A 490 9.28 3.56 -9.88
CA THR A 490 9.83 2.40 -10.59
C THR A 490 10.04 2.64 -12.08
N HIS A 491 11.19 2.18 -12.59
CA HIS A 491 11.42 2.06 -14.02
C HIS A 491 10.66 0.85 -14.57
N GLU A 492 9.86 1.09 -15.61
CA GLU A 492 9.00 0.09 -16.28
C GLU A 492 9.77 -1.18 -16.68
N GLU A 493 11.02 -1.04 -17.12
CA GLU A 493 11.91 -2.17 -17.49
C GLU A 493 12.22 -3.12 -16.33
N GLU A 494 12.44 -2.58 -15.13
CA GLU A 494 12.79 -3.38 -13.95
C GLU A 494 11.59 -4.15 -13.41
N LEU A 495 10.39 -3.59 -13.52
CA LEU A 495 9.15 -4.28 -13.14
C LEU A 495 8.87 -5.48 -14.02
N VAL A 496 9.02 -5.33 -15.34
CA VAL A 496 8.89 -6.45 -16.29
C VAL A 496 9.88 -7.56 -15.95
N LYS A 497 11.13 -7.20 -15.64
CA LYS A 497 12.16 -8.16 -15.26
C LYS A 497 11.82 -8.89 -13.96
N VAL A 498 11.45 -8.17 -12.91
CA VAL A 498 11.06 -8.77 -11.62
C VAL A 498 9.86 -9.70 -11.78
N TYR A 499 8.84 -9.28 -12.54
CA TYR A 499 7.68 -10.09 -12.85
C TYR A 499 8.07 -11.41 -13.54
N CYS A 500 8.89 -11.34 -14.59
CA CYS A 500 9.31 -12.54 -15.34
C CYS A 500 10.16 -13.50 -14.50
N GLN A 501 10.95 -12.96 -13.57
CA GLN A 501 11.83 -13.74 -12.69
C GLN A 501 11.10 -14.42 -11.52
N ASN A 502 10.00 -13.84 -11.05
CA ASN A 502 9.41 -14.19 -9.75
C ASN A 502 7.91 -14.52 -9.80
N LYS A 503 7.38 -14.85 -10.98
CA LYS A 503 5.95 -15.20 -11.17
C LYS A 503 5.45 -16.30 -10.22
N ASN A 504 6.30 -17.24 -9.81
CA ASN A 504 5.92 -18.33 -8.91
C ASN A 504 6.32 -18.10 -7.44
N VAL A 505 6.83 -16.91 -7.12
CA VAL A 505 7.37 -16.59 -5.78
C VAL A 505 6.36 -15.77 -4.97
N PHE A 506 5.61 -14.90 -5.64
CA PHE A 506 4.67 -13.98 -5.00
C PHE A 506 3.26 -14.57 -4.89
N CYS A 507 2.49 -14.08 -3.91
CA CYS A 507 1.08 -14.39 -3.75
C CYS A 507 0.23 -13.77 -4.88
N ASP A 508 -1.00 -14.27 -5.04
CA ASP A 508 -1.89 -13.87 -6.14
C ASP A 508 -2.15 -12.37 -6.20
N LYS A 509 -2.36 -11.71 -5.06
CA LYS A 509 -2.59 -10.25 -4.99
C LYS A 509 -1.38 -9.45 -5.44
N MET A 510 -0.19 -9.88 -5.05
CA MET A 510 1.04 -9.26 -5.50
C MET A 510 1.26 -9.48 -7.00
N LEU A 511 0.95 -10.67 -7.51
CA LEU A 511 1.02 -10.98 -8.92
C LEU A 511 0.01 -10.18 -9.74
N GLU A 512 -1.21 -9.95 -9.25
CA GLU A 512 -2.20 -9.08 -9.90
C GLU A 512 -1.62 -7.68 -10.14
N VAL A 513 -1.04 -7.07 -9.10
CA VAL A 513 -0.43 -5.72 -9.18
C VAL A 513 0.77 -5.71 -10.12
N LEU A 514 1.70 -6.65 -9.96
CA LEU A 514 2.89 -6.74 -10.83
C LEU A 514 2.50 -7.02 -12.28
N THR A 515 1.48 -7.84 -12.51
CA THR A 515 0.93 -8.10 -13.83
C THR A 515 0.41 -6.79 -14.43
N TYR A 516 -0.43 -6.03 -13.71
CA TYR A 516 -0.94 -4.74 -14.19
C TYR A 516 0.19 -3.82 -14.66
N TYR A 517 1.23 -3.63 -13.84
CA TYR A 517 2.36 -2.79 -14.23
C TYR A 517 3.23 -3.39 -15.34
N ALA A 518 3.42 -4.71 -15.37
CA ALA A 518 4.15 -5.35 -16.45
C ALA A 518 3.42 -5.21 -17.79
N PHE A 519 2.09 -5.32 -17.80
CA PHE A 519 1.25 -5.03 -18.98
C PHE A 519 1.40 -3.58 -19.42
N ALA A 520 1.20 -2.62 -18.50
CA ALA A 520 1.31 -1.19 -18.80
C ALA A 520 2.72 -0.81 -19.29
N ALA A 521 3.76 -1.40 -18.68
CA ALA A 521 5.14 -1.24 -19.09
C ALA A 521 5.38 -1.76 -20.49
N VAL A 522 4.83 -2.95 -20.84
CA VAL A 522 4.89 -3.53 -22.19
C VAL A 522 4.18 -2.66 -23.23
N GLU A 523 3.08 -2.00 -22.86
CA GLU A 523 2.35 -1.13 -23.79
C GLU A 523 3.05 0.20 -24.08
N LYS A 524 3.87 0.70 -23.15
CA LYS A 524 4.50 2.03 -23.23
C LYS A 524 5.94 2.02 -23.73
N CYS A 525 6.73 1.00 -23.42
CA CYS A 525 8.14 0.98 -23.79
C CYS A 525 8.33 0.43 -25.21
N GLY A 526 9.34 0.95 -25.93
CA GLY A 526 9.73 0.46 -27.28
C GLY A 526 11.08 -0.25 -27.30
N LYS A 527 11.77 -0.33 -26.16
CA LYS A 527 13.21 -0.66 -26.07
C LYS A 527 13.51 -1.92 -25.24
N TYR A 528 12.77 -3.01 -25.44
CA TYR A 528 13.02 -4.27 -24.70
C TYR A 528 14.21 -5.10 -25.20
N THR A 529 14.98 -4.60 -26.16
CA THR A 529 16.16 -5.30 -26.68
C THR A 529 17.23 -5.51 -25.60
N SER A 530 17.29 -4.62 -24.60
CA SER A 530 18.15 -4.75 -23.42
C SER A 530 17.65 -5.80 -22.41
N ILE A 531 16.34 -6.04 -22.36
CA ILE A 531 15.69 -7.02 -21.48
C ILE A 531 15.83 -8.42 -22.07
N LEU A 532 15.51 -8.58 -23.36
CA LEU A 532 15.57 -9.86 -24.09
C LEU A 532 16.94 -10.55 -23.97
N SER A 533 18.04 -9.79 -23.94
CA SER A 533 19.39 -10.34 -23.83
C SER A 533 19.80 -10.78 -22.42
N LYS A 534 19.00 -10.46 -21.39
CA LYS A 534 19.29 -10.72 -19.97
C LYS A 534 18.39 -11.77 -19.33
N LEU A 535 17.37 -12.26 -20.05
CA LEU A 535 16.43 -13.26 -19.54
C LEU A 535 16.93 -14.68 -19.87
N ASP A 536 16.79 -15.59 -18.92
CA ASP A 536 17.00 -17.04 -19.16
C ASP A 536 15.80 -17.68 -19.87
N GLU A 537 15.89 -18.96 -20.23
CA GLU A 537 14.84 -19.68 -20.96
C GLU A 537 13.48 -19.70 -20.22
N LYS A 538 13.50 -19.84 -18.89
CA LYS A 538 12.28 -19.89 -18.08
C LYS A 538 11.63 -18.50 -17.99
N GLN A 539 12.44 -17.46 -17.81
CA GLN A 539 12.00 -16.07 -17.79
C GLN A 539 11.45 -15.65 -19.15
N MET A 540 12.08 -16.11 -20.24
CA MET A 540 11.61 -15.88 -21.61
C MET A 540 10.24 -16.51 -21.89
N LYS A 541 9.94 -17.69 -21.35
CA LYS A 541 8.59 -18.29 -21.42
C LYS A 541 7.54 -17.39 -20.74
N THR A 542 7.85 -16.87 -19.55
CA THR A 542 6.94 -15.95 -18.84
C THR A 542 6.75 -14.63 -19.60
N PHE A 543 7.83 -14.07 -20.13
CA PHE A 543 7.80 -12.84 -20.92
C PHE A 543 7.02 -13.02 -22.24
N GLY A 544 7.23 -14.15 -22.94
CA GLY A 544 6.51 -14.49 -24.15
C GLY A 544 5.00 -14.64 -23.92
N ALA A 545 4.59 -15.25 -22.81
CA ALA A 545 3.17 -15.34 -22.42
C ALA A 545 2.56 -13.95 -22.12
N LEU A 546 3.29 -13.08 -21.42
CA LEU A 546 2.88 -11.69 -21.17
C LEU A 546 2.67 -10.94 -22.50
N LEU A 547 3.68 -10.96 -23.38
CA LEU A 547 3.63 -10.32 -24.69
C LEU A 547 2.47 -10.84 -25.54
N SER A 548 2.27 -12.16 -25.56
CA SER A 548 1.16 -12.77 -26.31
C SER A 548 -0.18 -12.22 -25.84
N THR A 549 -0.38 -12.14 -24.52
CA THR A 549 -1.63 -11.64 -23.94
C THR A 549 -1.85 -10.15 -24.24
N VAL A 550 -0.79 -9.34 -24.17
CA VAL A 550 -0.87 -7.90 -24.51
C VAL A 550 -1.25 -7.72 -25.98
N PHE A 551 -0.58 -8.43 -26.88
CA PHE A 551 -0.86 -8.37 -28.31
C PHE A 551 -2.28 -8.82 -28.64
N GLU A 552 -2.70 -9.97 -28.14
CA GLU A 552 -4.03 -10.54 -28.40
C GLU A 552 -5.15 -9.58 -27.93
N LYS A 553 -5.04 -9.05 -26.70
CA LYS A 553 -6.01 -8.06 -26.19
C LYS A 553 -6.03 -6.79 -27.02
N LYS A 554 -4.86 -6.28 -27.43
CA LYS A 554 -4.76 -5.07 -28.26
C LYS A 554 -5.37 -5.32 -29.65
N TYR A 555 -5.07 -6.47 -30.26
CA TYR A 555 -5.60 -6.86 -31.56
C TYR A 555 -7.13 -6.97 -31.56
N GLU A 556 -7.71 -7.57 -30.51
CA GLU A 556 -9.16 -7.69 -30.35
C GLU A 556 -9.83 -6.32 -30.11
N LYS A 557 -9.23 -5.49 -29.23
CA LYS A 557 -9.76 -4.16 -28.90
C LYS A 557 -9.83 -3.23 -30.11
N GLU A 558 -8.81 -3.26 -30.97
CA GLU A 558 -8.78 -2.45 -32.19
C GLU A 558 -9.64 -3.05 -33.32
N ASN A 559 -10.23 -4.23 -33.11
CA ASN A 559 -11.12 -4.90 -34.04
C ASN A 559 -10.55 -4.93 -35.47
N ILE A 560 -9.31 -5.43 -35.60
CA ILE A 560 -8.58 -5.44 -36.85
C ILE A 560 -9.29 -6.33 -37.86
N LYS A 561 -10.02 -5.69 -38.78
CA LYS A 561 -10.78 -6.34 -39.88
C LYS A 561 -10.30 -5.92 -41.25
N ASP A 562 -9.58 -4.80 -41.35
CA ASP A 562 -9.05 -4.27 -42.60
C ASP A 562 -7.53 -3.97 -42.50
N GLN A 563 -6.89 -3.84 -43.66
CA GLN A 563 -5.46 -3.55 -43.78
C GLN A 563 -5.09 -2.17 -43.23
N ASN A 564 -6.02 -1.21 -43.21
CA ASN A 564 -5.74 0.18 -42.83
C ASN A 564 -5.63 0.32 -41.31
N VAL A 565 -6.54 -0.30 -40.56
CA VAL A 565 -6.52 -0.36 -39.10
C VAL A 565 -5.26 -1.08 -38.64
N LEU A 566 -4.87 -2.16 -39.33
CA LEU A 566 -3.62 -2.85 -39.04
C LEU A 566 -2.40 -1.96 -39.33
N LEU A 567 -2.36 -1.29 -40.48
CA LEU A 567 -1.28 -0.39 -40.85
C LEU A 567 -1.15 0.74 -39.81
N GLN A 568 -2.27 1.31 -39.38
CA GLN A 568 -2.32 2.33 -38.34
C GLN A 568 -1.84 1.79 -37.00
N LEU A 569 -2.30 0.62 -36.56
CA LEU A 569 -1.80 0.00 -35.33
C LEU A 569 -0.29 -0.24 -35.40
N SER A 570 0.18 -0.83 -36.49
CA SER A 570 1.59 -1.19 -36.65
C SER A 570 2.52 0.01 -36.59
N THR A 571 2.09 1.15 -37.14
CA THR A 571 2.87 2.39 -37.23
C THR A 571 2.72 3.32 -36.02
N THR A 572 1.66 3.18 -35.23
CA THR A 572 1.40 4.05 -34.08
C THR A 572 1.71 3.39 -32.74
N TRP A 573 1.59 2.06 -32.66
CA TRP A 573 1.84 1.34 -31.42
C TRP A 573 3.32 1.01 -31.27
N THR A 574 3.98 1.74 -30.38
CA THR A 574 5.44 1.70 -30.13
C THR A 574 6.02 0.29 -29.92
N PRO A 575 5.33 -0.66 -29.25
CA PRO A 575 5.83 -2.03 -29.08
C PRO A 575 5.77 -2.89 -30.34
N PHE A 576 5.04 -2.51 -31.40
CA PHE A 576 4.81 -3.36 -32.57
C PHE A 576 6.11 -3.89 -33.23
N PRO A 577 7.18 -3.10 -33.43
CA PRO A 577 8.45 -3.59 -33.96
C PRO A 577 9.11 -4.69 -33.13
N LEU A 578 8.88 -4.73 -31.80
CA LEU A 578 9.35 -5.82 -30.94
C LEU A 578 8.74 -7.15 -31.35
N TYR A 579 7.44 -7.17 -31.63
CA TYR A 579 6.72 -8.40 -32.01
C TYR A 579 7.24 -8.93 -33.34
N ILE A 580 7.52 -8.03 -34.29
CA ILE A 580 8.15 -8.40 -35.56
C ILE A 580 9.52 -9.02 -35.30
N LYS A 581 10.37 -8.34 -34.51
CA LYS A 581 11.68 -8.85 -34.12
C LYS A 581 11.62 -10.22 -33.44
N MET A 582 10.61 -10.46 -32.62
CA MET A 582 10.42 -11.76 -31.96
C MET A 582 10.08 -12.87 -32.94
N ILE A 583 9.23 -12.61 -33.94
CA ILE A 583 8.88 -13.63 -34.95
C ILE A 583 10.06 -13.93 -35.89
N TYR A 584 10.77 -12.90 -36.34
CA TYR A 584 11.93 -13.10 -37.22
C TYR A 584 13.16 -13.67 -36.49
N ASN A 585 13.13 -13.71 -35.16
CA ASN A 585 14.09 -14.46 -34.37
C ASN A 585 13.55 -15.86 -34.07
N ASN A 586 14.04 -16.87 -34.80
CA ASN A 586 13.61 -18.27 -34.69
C ASN A 586 13.64 -18.84 -33.26
N ILE A 587 14.49 -18.33 -32.37
CA ILE A 587 14.57 -18.81 -30.98
C ILE A 587 13.52 -18.10 -30.12
N HIS A 588 13.43 -16.77 -30.21
CA HIS A 588 12.53 -16.00 -29.35
C HIS A 588 11.06 -16.13 -29.75
N GLY A 589 10.77 -16.34 -31.03
CA GLY A 589 9.42 -16.54 -31.53
C GLY A 589 8.74 -17.77 -30.91
N THR A 590 9.51 -18.79 -30.50
CA THR A 590 8.95 -20.01 -29.89
C THR A 590 8.22 -19.76 -28.56
N TYR A 591 8.54 -18.68 -27.85
CA TYR A 591 7.94 -18.33 -26.56
C TYR A 591 6.58 -17.61 -26.68
N LEU A 592 6.19 -17.18 -27.87
CA LEU A 592 4.87 -16.62 -28.12
C LEU A 592 3.81 -17.74 -28.19
N SER A 593 2.56 -17.42 -27.83
CA SER A 593 1.43 -18.33 -27.98
C SER A 593 1.16 -18.63 -29.46
N GLU A 594 0.60 -19.79 -29.78
CA GLU A 594 0.21 -20.12 -31.16
C GLU A 594 -0.83 -19.16 -31.74
N ARG A 595 -1.75 -18.66 -30.90
CA ARG A 595 -2.72 -17.63 -31.29
C ARG A 595 -2.02 -16.33 -31.69
N CYS A 596 -1.13 -15.82 -30.83
CA CYS A 596 -0.37 -14.59 -31.10
C CYS A 596 0.47 -14.73 -32.37
N LYS A 597 1.16 -15.87 -32.55
CA LYS A 597 1.90 -16.17 -33.79
C LYS A 597 1.00 -16.12 -35.02
N GLY A 598 -0.18 -16.76 -34.97
CA GLY A 598 -1.14 -16.75 -36.08
C GLY A 598 -1.64 -15.34 -36.44
N LEU A 599 -1.96 -14.52 -35.44
CA LEU A 599 -2.40 -13.14 -35.64
C LEU A 599 -1.28 -12.24 -36.20
N LEU A 600 -0.06 -12.40 -35.69
CA LEU A 600 1.10 -11.65 -36.18
C LEU A 600 1.52 -12.10 -37.58
N HIS A 601 1.43 -13.39 -37.92
CA HIS A 601 1.70 -13.87 -39.26
C HIS A 601 0.69 -13.28 -40.26
N SER A 602 -0.59 -13.29 -39.93
CA SER A 602 -1.64 -12.62 -40.73
C SER A 602 -1.36 -11.12 -40.87
N SER A 603 -0.87 -10.48 -39.80
CA SER A 603 -0.49 -9.06 -39.83
C SER A 603 0.69 -8.80 -40.76
N LEU A 604 1.70 -9.68 -40.74
CA LEU A 604 2.87 -9.58 -41.60
C LEU A 604 2.53 -9.75 -43.08
N GLU A 605 1.64 -10.67 -43.43
CA GLU A 605 1.16 -10.84 -44.81
C GLU A 605 0.50 -9.56 -45.34
N CYS A 606 -0.37 -8.92 -44.55
CA CYS A 606 -0.94 -7.62 -44.93
C CYS A 606 0.11 -6.53 -45.10
N LEU A 607 1.11 -6.44 -44.21
CA LEU A 607 2.19 -5.45 -44.33
C LEU A 607 3.08 -5.73 -45.56
N ARG A 608 3.32 -7.00 -45.88
CA ARG A 608 4.01 -7.41 -47.11
C ARG A 608 3.23 -6.98 -48.34
N GLU A 609 1.91 -7.20 -48.36
CA GLU A 609 1.04 -6.77 -49.45
C GLU A 609 1.07 -5.26 -49.66
N ILE A 610 1.02 -4.47 -48.58
CA ILE A 610 1.18 -3.00 -48.65
C ILE A 610 2.54 -2.63 -49.23
N THR A 611 3.59 -3.34 -48.85
CA THR A 611 4.95 -3.05 -49.35
C THR A 611 5.10 -3.45 -50.83
N VAL A 612 4.50 -4.57 -51.26
CA VAL A 612 4.47 -4.99 -52.67
C VAL A 612 3.70 -3.97 -53.51
N THR A 613 2.51 -3.57 -53.07
CA THR A 613 1.70 -2.57 -53.80
C THR A 613 2.38 -1.21 -53.86
N LEU A 614 3.14 -0.81 -52.84
CA LEU A 614 3.98 0.40 -52.86
C LEU A 614 5.05 0.31 -53.96
N LEU A 615 5.78 -0.81 -54.02
CA LEU A 615 6.83 -1.03 -55.02
C LEU A 615 6.25 -1.05 -56.44
N GLU A 616 5.10 -1.69 -56.63
CA GLU A 616 4.41 -1.78 -57.92
C GLU A 616 3.71 -0.48 -58.33
N GLY A 617 3.51 0.47 -57.42
CA GLY A 617 2.76 1.70 -57.68
C GLY A 617 1.24 1.55 -57.64
N LYS A 618 0.74 0.43 -57.13
CA LYS A 618 -0.69 0.13 -56.97
C LYS A 618 -1.22 0.41 -55.57
N ILE A 619 -0.40 0.99 -54.69
CA ILE A 619 -0.80 1.32 -53.33
C ILE A 619 -2.00 2.28 -53.34
N LEU A 620 -2.95 2.06 -52.42
CA LEU A 620 -4.04 3.00 -52.19
C LEU A 620 -3.50 4.34 -51.67
N VAL A 621 -4.06 5.45 -52.13
CA VAL A 621 -3.61 6.80 -51.73
C VAL A 621 -3.61 6.96 -50.21
N LYS A 622 -4.65 6.48 -49.52
CA LYS A 622 -4.72 6.54 -48.05
C LYS A 622 -3.54 5.83 -47.37
N ASN A 623 -3.14 4.68 -47.89
CA ASN A 623 -2.03 3.89 -47.32
C ASN A 623 -0.68 4.54 -47.62
N LEU A 624 -0.50 5.12 -48.80
CA LEU A 624 0.69 5.90 -49.12
C LEU A 624 0.83 7.10 -48.18
N LEU A 625 -0.25 7.84 -47.93
CA LEU A 625 -0.25 8.99 -47.04
C LEU A 625 0.07 8.60 -45.60
N LEU A 626 -0.51 7.50 -45.11
CA LEU A 626 -0.22 6.99 -43.76
C LEU A 626 1.24 6.50 -43.63
N VAL A 627 1.75 5.78 -44.63
CA VAL A 627 3.16 5.36 -44.69
C VAL A 627 4.07 6.59 -44.70
N LYS A 628 3.73 7.64 -45.44
CA LYS A 628 4.53 8.87 -45.48
C LYS A 628 4.47 9.65 -44.17
N GLU A 629 3.30 9.73 -43.54
CA GLU A 629 3.13 10.40 -42.25
C GLU A 629 3.90 9.69 -41.13
N LYS A 630 3.93 8.36 -41.15
CA LYS A 630 4.59 7.50 -40.15
C LYS A 630 5.84 6.81 -40.71
N GLU A 631 6.58 7.50 -41.56
CA GLU A 631 7.71 6.94 -42.32
C GLU A 631 8.74 6.27 -41.40
N ASP A 632 9.14 6.93 -40.31
CA ASP A 632 10.11 6.39 -39.36
C ASP A 632 9.65 5.08 -38.69
N ALA A 633 8.37 5.02 -38.30
CA ALA A 633 7.80 3.85 -37.64
C ALA A 633 7.70 2.67 -38.61
N PHE A 634 7.21 2.91 -39.83
CA PHE A 634 7.13 1.89 -40.87
C PHE A 634 8.53 1.44 -41.31
N CYS A 635 9.49 2.35 -41.40
CA CYS A 635 10.90 2.04 -41.64
C CYS A 635 11.47 1.08 -40.59
N SER A 636 11.12 1.27 -39.32
CA SER A 636 11.54 0.37 -38.22
C SER A 636 11.02 -1.05 -38.44
N ILE A 637 9.76 -1.18 -38.86
CA ILE A 637 9.12 -2.47 -39.17
C ILE A 637 9.82 -3.15 -40.35
N ILE A 638 10.05 -2.45 -41.46
CA ILE A 638 10.70 -2.99 -42.66
C ILE A 638 12.13 -3.48 -42.34
N LYS A 639 12.88 -2.74 -41.52
CA LYS A 639 14.22 -3.15 -41.07
C LYS A 639 14.20 -4.47 -40.30
N GLU A 640 13.19 -4.69 -39.46
CA GLU A 640 13.05 -5.92 -38.70
C GLU A 640 12.52 -7.09 -39.55
N MET A 641 11.66 -6.83 -40.55
CA MET A 641 11.18 -7.86 -41.48
C MET A 641 12.27 -8.40 -42.40
N ARG A 642 13.26 -7.59 -42.80
CA ARG A 642 14.38 -7.99 -43.70
C ARG A 642 13.95 -8.54 -45.07
N ASP A 643 12.67 -8.45 -45.42
CA ASP A 643 12.13 -8.92 -46.70
C ASP A 643 12.56 -8.02 -47.88
N ILE A 644 12.77 -6.72 -47.62
CA ILE A 644 13.06 -5.69 -48.65
C ILE A 644 14.21 -4.79 -48.17
N ASP A 645 15.05 -4.39 -49.12
CA ASP A 645 16.14 -3.44 -48.87
C ASP A 645 15.61 -2.04 -48.48
N TYR A 646 16.21 -1.46 -47.45
CA TYR A 646 15.80 -0.19 -46.86
C TYR A 646 15.87 0.97 -47.85
N GLN A 647 16.93 1.03 -48.68
CA GLN A 647 17.09 2.11 -49.66
C GLN A 647 16.02 2.00 -50.76
N THR A 648 15.69 0.78 -51.15
CA THR A 648 14.62 0.51 -52.13
C THR A 648 13.26 0.96 -51.60
N PHE A 649 12.95 0.68 -50.33
CA PHE A 649 11.72 1.15 -49.68
C PHE A 649 11.65 2.68 -49.62
N GLN A 650 12.69 3.36 -49.10
CA GLN A 650 12.69 4.82 -49.01
C GLN A 650 12.51 5.48 -50.38
N LYS A 651 13.23 4.98 -51.39
CA LYS A 651 13.12 5.46 -52.77
C LYS A 651 11.70 5.26 -53.30
N ALA A 652 11.05 4.15 -52.99
CA ALA A 652 9.66 3.89 -53.38
C ALA A 652 8.72 4.94 -52.77
N VAL A 653 8.79 5.17 -51.46
CA VAL A 653 7.95 6.17 -50.77
C VAL A 653 8.14 7.57 -51.38
N GLU A 654 9.37 7.99 -51.63
CA GLU A 654 9.68 9.31 -52.21
C GLU A 654 9.10 9.46 -53.63
N VAL A 655 9.31 8.46 -54.49
CA VAL A 655 8.79 8.46 -55.86
C VAL A 655 7.26 8.45 -55.87
N ARG A 656 6.62 7.57 -55.07
CA ARG A 656 5.16 7.49 -54.99
C ARG A 656 4.55 8.78 -54.45
N THR A 657 5.20 9.41 -53.47
CA THR A 657 4.78 10.72 -52.94
C THR A 657 4.86 11.80 -54.02
N THR A 658 5.90 11.78 -54.86
CA THR A 658 6.06 12.72 -55.98
C THR A 658 4.98 12.52 -57.05
N GLU A 659 4.64 11.26 -57.36
CA GLU A 659 3.53 10.90 -58.28
C GLU A 659 2.18 11.42 -57.76
N TYR A 660 1.90 11.24 -56.46
CA TYR A 660 0.68 11.76 -55.85
C TYR A 660 0.64 13.29 -55.78
N ASN A 661 1.76 13.94 -55.43
CA ASN A 661 1.84 15.40 -55.40
C ASN A 661 1.57 16.02 -56.78
N ALA A 662 2.06 15.37 -57.85
CA ALA A 662 1.78 15.81 -59.22
C ALA A 662 0.29 15.69 -59.58
N PHE A 663 -0.41 14.67 -59.07
CA PHE A 663 -1.86 14.56 -59.21
C PHE A 663 -2.56 15.72 -58.49
N GLN A 664 -2.20 15.99 -57.22
CA GLN A 664 -2.79 17.09 -56.46
C GLN A 664 -2.54 18.47 -57.11
N GLU A 665 -1.36 18.68 -57.68
CA GLU A 665 -1.05 19.90 -58.43
C GLU A 665 -1.92 20.02 -59.69
N CYS A 666 -2.06 18.93 -60.45
CA CYS A 666 -2.90 18.89 -61.64
C CYS A 666 -4.38 19.16 -61.30
N GLU A 667 -4.92 18.51 -60.28
CA GLU A 667 -6.28 18.71 -59.79
C GLU A 667 -6.51 20.17 -59.37
N ARG A 668 -5.56 20.76 -58.63
CA ARG A 668 -5.64 22.17 -58.20
C ARG A 668 -5.64 23.14 -59.38
N ASN A 669 -4.79 22.88 -60.38
CA ASN A 669 -4.72 23.70 -61.59
C ASN A 669 -6.01 23.58 -62.40
N LEU A 670 -6.62 22.39 -62.48
CA LEU A 670 -7.90 22.18 -63.13
C LEU A 670 -9.05 22.90 -62.42
N LYS A 671 -9.14 22.82 -61.09
CA LYS A 671 -10.14 23.56 -60.31
C LYS A 671 -10.05 25.07 -60.58
N ARG A 672 -8.84 25.63 -60.57
CA ARG A 672 -8.62 27.04 -60.91
C ARG A 672 -8.96 27.37 -62.36
N PHE A 673 -8.72 26.45 -63.29
CA PHE A 673 -9.06 26.66 -64.69
C PHE A 673 -10.57 26.65 -64.90
N ILE A 674 -11.30 25.77 -64.21
CA ILE A 674 -12.77 25.77 -64.17
C ILE A 674 -13.28 27.12 -63.65
N ASP A 675 -12.70 27.66 -62.57
CA ASP A 675 -13.06 28.98 -62.05
C ASP A 675 -12.87 30.10 -63.10
N LEU A 676 -11.83 30.02 -63.92
CA LEU A 676 -11.60 30.97 -65.03
C LEU A 676 -12.60 30.78 -66.17
N CYS A 677 -12.94 29.54 -66.49
CA CYS A 677 -13.92 29.20 -67.50
C CYS A 677 -15.33 29.71 -67.14
N HIS A 678 -15.70 29.65 -65.84
CA HIS A 678 -16.97 30.20 -65.35
C HIS A 678 -17.10 31.71 -65.55
N ARG A 679 -16.00 32.47 -65.49
CA ARG A 679 -16.01 33.92 -65.76
C ARG A 679 -16.34 34.27 -67.22
N CYS A 680 -16.28 33.28 -68.11
CA CYS A 680 -16.56 33.40 -69.54
C CYS A 680 -17.75 32.55 -69.97
N GLU A 681 -18.61 32.12 -69.03
CA GLU A 681 -19.82 31.32 -69.31
C GLU A 681 -19.53 30.03 -70.13
N ALA A 682 -18.37 29.40 -69.91
CA ALA A 682 -18.01 28.16 -70.58
C ALA A 682 -18.71 26.94 -69.95
N ASN A 683 -18.90 25.88 -70.75
CA ASN A 683 -19.38 24.59 -70.27
C ASN A 683 -18.22 23.77 -69.65
N THR A 684 -18.23 23.63 -68.34
CA THR A 684 -17.20 22.94 -67.53
C THR A 684 -17.68 21.61 -66.95
N SER A 685 -18.93 21.20 -67.20
CA SER A 685 -19.58 20.09 -66.49
C SER A 685 -18.83 18.76 -66.61
N GLU A 686 -18.20 18.49 -67.75
CA GLU A 686 -17.40 17.29 -67.96
C GLU A 686 -16.13 17.27 -67.08
N LEU A 687 -15.43 18.42 -66.97
CA LEU A 687 -14.24 18.54 -66.12
C LEU A 687 -14.60 18.44 -64.64
N GLU A 688 -15.72 19.06 -64.23
CA GLU A 688 -16.23 18.97 -62.86
C GLU A 688 -16.63 17.53 -62.51
N GLN A 689 -17.27 16.81 -63.43
CA GLN A 689 -17.59 15.39 -63.25
C GLN A 689 -16.31 14.54 -63.12
N GLN A 690 -15.29 14.80 -63.94
CA GLN A 690 -14.00 14.08 -63.85
C GLN A 690 -13.29 14.33 -62.52
N ILE A 691 -13.28 15.57 -62.01
CA ILE A 691 -12.76 15.87 -60.66
C ILE A 691 -13.62 15.19 -59.59
N GLY A 692 -14.94 15.18 -59.78
CA GLY A 692 -15.91 14.53 -58.89
C GLY A 692 -15.66 13.04 -58.68
N LYS A 693 -15.14 12.33 -59.70
CA LYS A 693 -14.76 10.89 -59.59
C LYS A 693 -13.76 10.62 -58.46
N TYR A 694 -12.95 11.62 -58.09
CA TYR A 694 -11.86 11.50 -57.13
C TYR A 694 -12.15 12.22 -55.80
N GLN A 695 -13.42 12.50 -55.48
CA GLN A 695 -13.79 13.06 -54.16
C GLN A 695 -13.37 12.16 -52.99
N ASP A 696 -13.44 10.83 -53.17
CA ASP A 696 -12.96 9.82 -52.20
C ASP A 696 -11.64 9.20 -52.70
N ILE A 697 -10.61 10.04 -52.86
CA ILE A 697 -9.30 9.65 -53.39
C ILE A 697 -8.62 8.56 -52.56
N ASP A 698 -8.95 8.47 -51.27
CA ASP A 698 -8.38 7.54 -50.30
C ASP A 698 -8.46 6.07 -50.72
N LYS A 699 -9.52 5.69 -51.45
CA LYS A 699 -9.77 4.32 -51.93
C LYS A 699 -9.25 4.06 -53.33
N THR A 700 -8.58 5.02 -53.94
CA THR A 700 -8.07 4.92 -55.30
C THR A 700 -6.63 4.42 -55.29
N ALA A 701 -6.28 3.51 -56.20
CA ALA A 701 -4.90 3.10 -56.37
C ALA A 701 -4.10 4.20 -57.08
N LEU A 702 -2.85 4.42 -56.68
CA LEU A 702 -2.00 5.46 -57.29
C LEU A 702 -1.82 5.25 -58.81
N SER A 703 -1.78 3.99 -59.25
CA SER A 703 -1.71 3.60 -60.66
C SER A 703 -2.92 4.04 -61.49
N ASP A 704 -4.06 4.32 -60.86
CA ASP A 704 -5.28 4.74 -61.56
C ASP A 704 -5.28 6.25 -61.84
N ILE A 705 -4.48 7.03 -61.08
CA ILE A 705 -4.41 8.48 -61.22
C ILE A 705 -3.12 8.96 -61.89
N CYS A 706 -2.02 8.20 -61.79
CA CYS A 706 -0.73 8.52 -62.38
C CYS A 706 -0.10 7.28 -63.03
N LEU A 707 0.57 7.48 -64.18
CA LEU A 707 1.41 6.46 -64.79
C LEU A 707 2.69 6.28 -63.97
N THR A 708 2.64 5.29 -63.08
CA THR A 708 3.70 4.99 -62.12
C THR A 708 4.95 4.45 -62.80
N VAL A 709 6.13 4.91 -62.36
CA VAL A 709 7.40 4.38 -62.88
C VAL A 709 7.76 3.04 -62.25
N ASP A 710 8.39 2.17 -63.03
CA ASP A 710 9.10 1.00 -62.53
C ASP A 710 10.39 1.44 -61.83
N LEU A 711 10.50 1.16 -60.54
CA LEU A 711 11.61 1.59 -59.67
C LEU A 711 12.98 1.06 -60.11
N LYS A 712 13.02 0.04 -60.99
CA LYS A 712 14.23 -0.52 -61.60
C LYS A 712 14.81 0.36 -62.72
N LYS A 713 14.05 1.33 -63.24
CA LYS A 713 14.47 2.24 -64.32
C LYS A 713 15.20 3.48 -63.79
N ASP A 714 15.81 4.27 -64.68
CA ASP A 714 16.47 5.53 -64.31
C ASP A 714 15.45 6.59 -63.88
N ILE A 715 15.33 6.76 -62.56
CA ILE A 715 14.39 7.67 -61.92
C ILE A 715 14.85 9.13 -62.01
N LYS A 716 16.14 9.43 -62.26
CA LYS A 716 16.64 10.82 -62.25
C LYS A 716 16.01 11.68 -63.36
N LYS A 717 15.50 11.05 -64.42
CA LYS A 717 14.83 11.73 -65.54
C LYS A 717 13.32 11.53 -65.54
N TYR A 718 12.77 10.85 -64.55
CA TYR A 718 11.34 10.57 -64.48
C TYR A 718 10.56 11.85 -64.16
N LYS A 719 9.46 12.07 -64.90
CA LYS A 719 8.46 13.09 -64.61
C LYS A 719 7.11 12.39 -64.49
N PRO A 720 6.38 12.59 -63.38
CA PRO A 720 5.04 12.04 -63.21
C PRO A 720 4.12 12.43 -64.36
N LYS A 721 3.27 11.49 -64.78
CA LYS A 721 2.31 11.71 -65.85
C LYS A 721 0.92 11.32 -65.37
N ILE A 722 0.09 12.32 -65.16
CA ILE A 722 -1.27 12.17 -64.66
C ILE A 722 -2.17 11.61 -65.76
N ILE A 723 -2.96 10.60 -65.41
CA ILE A 723 -3.94 9.96 -66.29
C ILE A 723 -5.36 10.01 -65.72
N ALA A 724 -5.52 10.57 -64.51
CA ALA A 724 -6.81 10.67 -63.83
C ALA A 724 -7.88 11.44 -64.63
N PHE A 725 -7.45 12.46 -65.40
CA PHE A 725 -8.33 13.37 -66.13
C PHE A 725 -8.21 13.10 -67.63
N GLU A 726 -9.35 12.87 -68.29
CA GLU A 726 -9.44 12.60 -69.73
C GLU A 726 -9.42 13.93 -70.50
N ILE A 727 -8.29 14.65 -70.39
CA ILE A 727 -8.10 15.99 -70.97
C ILE A 727 -6.99 15.93 -72.03
N ASP A 728 -7.16 16.67 -73.12
CA ASP A 728 -6.13 16.80 -74.15
C ASP A 728 -4.80 17.28 -73.52
N ARG A 729 -3.71 16.57 -73.85
CA ARG A 729 -2.37 16.84 -73.30
C ARG A 729 -1.86 18.23 -73.64
N ASN A 730 -2.27 18.79 -74.77
CA ASN A 730 -1.92 20.15 -75.17
C ASN A 730 -2.54 21.16 -74.20
N ILE A 731 -3.79 20.91 -73.77
CA ILE A 731 -4.48 21.76 -72.80
C ILE A 731 -3.82 21.64 -71.43
N LEU A 732 -3.56 20.41 -70.97
CA LEU A 732 -2.84 20.17 -69.71
C LEU A 732 -1.46 20.84 -69.68
N ALA A 733 -0.74 20.87 -70.80
CA ALA A 733 0.56 21.54 -70.90
C ALA A 733 0.48 23.07 -70.81
N LEU A 734 -0.67 23.66 -71.20
CA LEU A 734 -0.91 25.10 -71.15
C LEU A 734 -1.43 25.56 -69.78
N LEU A 735 -2.08 24.67 -69.01
CA LEU A 735 -2.68 25.02 -67.72
C LEU A 735 -1.73 25.76 -66.77
N PRO A 736 -0.46 25.34 -66.57
CA PRO A 736 0.44 26.08 -65.68
C PRO A 736 0.65 27.54 -66.13
N GLU A 737 0.75 27.79 -67.44
CA GLU A 737 0.91 29.14 -67.99
C GLU A 737 -0.36 29.97 -67.85
N ILE A 738 -1.54 29.35 -68.10
CA ILE A 738 -2.85 29.98 -67.92
C ILE A 738 -3.05 30.40 -66.46
N ILE A 739 -2.85 29.46 -65.54
CA ILE A 739 -3.00 29.69 -64.10
C ILE A 739 -1.96 30.69 -63.60
N GLN A 740 -0.73 30.64 -64.10
CA GLN A 740 0.27 31.64 -63.76
C GLN A 740 -0.15 33.04 -64.21
N CYS A 741 -0.70 33.19 -65.42
CA CYS A 741 -1.20 34.47 -65.91
C CYS A 741 -2.39 34.98 -65.10
N SER A 742 -3.36 34.12 -64.76
CA SER A 742 -4.49 34.52 -63.92
C SER A 742 -4.10 34.83 -62.48
N SER A 743 -3.06 34.19 -61.97
CA SER A 743 -2.51 34.49 -60.64
C SER A 743 -1.76 35.82 -60.56
N LYS A 744 -1.43 36.44 -61.70
CA LYS A 744 -0.70 37.72 -61.77
C LYS A 744 -1.57 38.95 -61.51
N GLY A 745 -2.88 38.77 -61.33
CA GLY A 745 -3.78 39.79 -60.82
C GLY A 745 -4.97 40.11 -61.75
N SER A 746 -5.80 41.05 -61.31
CA SER A 746 -7.08 41.44 -61.90
C SER A 746 -6.99 41.98 -63.33
N LEU A 747 -5.83 42.51 -63.75
CA LEU A 747 -5.66 43.05 -65.10
C LEU A 747 -5.73 41.98 -66.19
N PHE A 748 -5.11 40.82 -65.97
CA PHE A 748 -5.22 39.71 -66.91
C PHE A 748 -6.65 39.16 -66.94
N LEU A 749 -7.32 39.08 -65.78
CA LEU A 749 -8.71 38.65 -65.69
C LEU A 749 -9.66 39.58 -66.46
N ALA A 750 -9.41 40.89 -66.46
CA ALA A 750 -10.20 41.84 -67.24
C ALA A 750 -10.09 41.59 -68.76
N ILE A 751 -8.87 41.28 -69.25
CA ILE A 751 -8.65 40.93 -70.66
C ILE A 751 -9.29 39.58 -70.98
N TRP A 752 -9.10 38.59 -70.11
CA TRP A 752 -9.73 37.26 -70.23
C TRP A 752 -11.26 37.35 -70.33
N GLU A 753 -11.89 38.08 -69.42
CA GLU A 753 -13.35 38.30 -69.41
C GLU A 753 -13.84 39.07 -70.64
N LYS A 754 -13.08 40.08 -71.09
CA LYS A 754 -13.38 40.83 -72.33
C LYS A 754 -13.46 39.90 -73.53
N TYR A 755 -12.43 39.07 -73.75
CA TYR A 755 -12.43 38.11 -74.86
C TYR A 755 -13.51 37.04 -74.70
N GLY A 756 -13.67 36.47 -73.51
CA GLY A 756 -14.71 35.48 -73.24
C GLY A 756 -16.11 35.98 -73.58
N LYS A 757 -16.48 37.16 -73.09
CA LYS A 757 -17.80 37.78 -73.37
C LYS A 757 -17.98 38.13 -74.85
N GLN A 758 -16.92 38.57 -75.53
CA GLN A 758 -16.96 38.85 -76.97
C GLN A 758 -17.25 37.59 -77.78
N VAL A 759 -16.60 36.47 -77.44
CA VAL A 759 -16.80 35.20 -78.14
C VAL A 759 -18.20 34.63 -77.82
N VAL A 760 -18.61 34.63 -76.55
CA VAL A 760 -19.97 34.17 -76.14
C VAL A 760 -21.07 34.99 -76.84
N SER A 761 -20.95 36.33 -76.88
CA SER A 761 -21.94 37.18 -77.55
C SER A 761 -21.99 37.00 -79.07
N SER A 762 -20.88 36.60 -79.69
CA SER A 762 -20.81 36.26 -81.12
C SER A 762 -21.49 34.92 -81.43
N ILE A 763 -21.24 33.89 -80.63
CA ILE A 763 -21.69 32.51 -80.90
C ILE A 763 -23.06 32.21 -80.23
N GLN A 764 -23.49 33.04 -79.28
CA GLN A 764 -24.76 32.93 -78.54
C GLN A 764 -24.98 31.58 -77.82
N ARG A 765 -23.89 30.97 -77.33
CA ARG A 765 -23.91 29.77 -76.49
C ARG A 765 -22.69 29.72 -75.57
N ALA A 766 -22.73 28.82 -74.58
CA ALA A 766 -21.57 28.48 -73.77
C ALA A 766 -20.43 27.91 -74.62
N LEU A 767 -19.20 28.30 -74.28
CA LEU A 767 -17.98 27.85 -74.95
C LEU A 767 -17.56 26.46 -74.46
N ASP A 768 -17.07 25.62 -75.36
CA ASP A 768 -16.35 24.42 -74.96
C ASP A 768 -14.89 24.72 -74.58
N ILE A 769 -14.20 23.75 -74.00
CA ILE A 769 -12.83 23.94 -73.50
C ILE A 769 -11.84 24.22 -74.64
N THR A 770 -12.03 23.61 -75.82
CA THR A 770 -11.17 23.84 -76.98
C THR A 770 -11.36 25.27 -77.51
N GLU A 771 -12.59 25.75 -77.56
CA GLU A 771 -12.94 27.13 -77.91
C GLU A 771 -12.36 28.14 -76.91
N ILE A 772 -12.38 27.82 -75.61
CA ILE A 772 -11.71 28.65 -74.59
C ILE A 772 -10.22 28.77 -74.88
N ILE A 773 -9.54 27.68 -75.24
CA ILE A 773 -8.11 27.71 -75.54
C ILE A 773 -7.80 28.49 -76.82
N GLU A 774 -8.55 28.24 -77.89
CA GLU A 774 -8.27 28.82 -79.22
C GLU A 774 -8.76 30.26 -79.37
N GLN A 775 -9.94 30.58 -78.84
CA GLN A 775 -10.63 31.86 -79.09
C GLN A 775 -10.55 32.84 -77.90
N VAL A 776 -10.27 32.36 -76.68
CA VAL A 776 -10.13 33.21 -75.49
C VAL A 776 -8.67 33.30 -75.04
N TRP A 777 -8.07 32.18 -74.64
CA TRP A 777 -6.71 32.15 -74.10
C TRP A 777 -5.66 32.69 -75.07
N LYS A 778 -5.58 32.16 -76.30
CA LYS A 778 -4.54 32.58 -77.25
C LYS A 778 -4.62 34.07 -77.58
N PRO A 779 -5.79 34.65 -77.94
CA PRO A 779 -5.90 36.09 -78.18
C PRO A 779 -5.66 36.93 -76.91
N ALA A 780 -6.25 36.55 -75.77
CA ALA A 780 -6.08 37.27 -74.51
C ALA A 780 -4.61 37.27 -74.06
N TYR A 781 -3.88 36.17 -74.25
CA TYR A 781 -2.48 36.07 -73.88
C TYR A 781 -1.57 36.91 -74.79
N GLN A 782 -1.88 37.01 -76.08
CA GLN A 782 -1.17 37.90 -77.01
C GLN A 782 -1.44 39.38 -76.71
N GLU A 783 -2.69 39.75 -76.43
CA GLU A 783 -3.03 41.11 -75.98
C GLU A 783 -2.33 41.42 -74.66
N TRP A 784 -2.32 40.49 -73.71
CA TRP A 784 -1.62 40.64 -72.44
C TRP A 784 -0.11 40.86 -72.60
N LYS A 785 0.57 40.04 -73.41
CA LYS A 785 2.00 40.22 -73.70
C LYS A 785 2.29 41.58 -74.32
N THR A 786 1.45 41.99 -75.27
CA THR A 786 1.57 43.28 -75.97
C THR A 786 1.35 44.44 -75.01
N PHE A 787 0.31 44.35 -74.17
CA PHE A 787 -0.01 45.33 -73.13
C PHE A 787 1.15 45.47 -72.14
N VAL A 788 1.63 44.36 -71.56
CA VAL A 788 2.74 44.40 -70.58
C VAL A 788 4.00 45.00 -71.19
N LYS A 789 4.35 44.64 -72.44
CA LYS A 789 5.52 45.20 -73.13
C LYS A 789 5.39 46.71 -73.33
N ARG A 790 4.23 47.18 -73.83
CA ARG A 790 3.99 48.60 -74.11
C ARG A 790 3.84 49.42 -72.84
N LEU A 791 3.24 48.85 -71.79
CA LEU A 791 3.17 49.46 -70.46
C LEU A 791 4.57 49.69 -69.90
N LYS A 792 5.48 48.71 -69.97
CA LYS A 792 6.87 48.87 -69.52
C LYS A 792 7.60 49.92 -70.35
N ASN A 793 7.50 49.85 -71.68
CA ASN A 793 8.19 50.77 -72.58
C ASN A 793 7.63 52.20 -72.57
N GLY A 794 6.36 52.38 -72.18
CA GLY A 794 5.68 53.68 -72.18
C GLY A 794 4.98 54.03 -73.49
N ASP A 795 4.87 53.08 -74.41
CA ASP A 795 4.26 53.24 -75.73
C ASP A 795 2.76 52.87 -75.74
N ILE A 796 2.10 52.91 -74.58
CA ILE A 796 0.68 52.60 -74.44
C ILE A 796 -0.17 53.84 -74.72
N LEU A 797 -1.24 53.69 -75.51
CA LEU A 797 -2.15 54.81 -75.80
C LEU A 797 -3.11 55.02 -74.62
N PHE A 798 -3.53 56.27 -74.39
CA PHE A 798 -4.49 56.59 -73.32
C PHE A 798 -5.78 55.75 -73.39
N ARG A 799 -6.33 55.54 -74.60
CA ARG A 799 -7.52 54.70 -74.81
C ARG A 799 -7.31 53.22 -74.42
N GLU A 800 -6.13 52.68 -74.68
CA GLU A 800 -5.82 51.27 -74.39
C GLU A 800 -5.57 51.09 -72.91
N PHE A 801 -4.92 52.09 -72.30
CA PHE A 801 -4.71 52.17 -70.89
C PHE A 801 -6.04 52.25 -70.12
N ASP A 802 -6.94 53.16 -70.52
CA ASP A 802 -8.24 53.33 -69.87
C ASP A 802 -9.13 52.09 -70.03
N SER A 803 -9.11 51.44 -71.19
CA SER A 803 -9.88 50.21 -71.44
C SER A 803 -9.52 49.05 -70.49
N ILE A 804 -8.28 48.98 -70.01
CA ILE A 804 -7.78 47.85 -69.20
C ILE A 804 -7.65 48.26 -67.71
N CYS A 805 -7.20 49.48 -67.44
CA CYS A 805 -6.87 49.97 -66.10
C CYS A 805 -7.86 51.01 -65.55
N GLY A 806 -8.79 51.53 -66.37
CA GLY A 806 -9.61 52.70 -66.06
C GLY A 806 -10.45 52.58 -64.78
N ARG A 807 -10.87 51.36 -64.44
CA ARG A 807 -11.70 51.08 -63.24
C ARG A 807 -10.91 50.84 -61.95
N SER A 808 -9.58 50.73 -62.01
CA SER A 808 -8.76 50.36 -60.85
C SER A 808 -8.15 51.60 -60.17
N ASP A 809 -8.16 51.66 -58.84
CA ASP A 809 -7.45 52.73 -58.13
C ASP A 809 -5.91 52.57 -58.23
N GLN A 810 -5.19 53.61 -57.81
CA GLN A 810 -3.73 53.65 -57.94
C GLN A 810 -3.01 52.62 -57.07
N ASP A 811 -3.51 52.34 -55.87
CA ASP A 811 -2.89 51.37 -54.96
C ASP A 811 -3.08 49.95 -55.48
N THR A 812 -4.26 49.65 -56.03
CA THR A 812 -4.54 48.39 -56.72
C THR A 812 -3.61 48.22 -57.91
N LEU A 813 -3.48 49.22 -58.79
CA LEU A 813 -2.60 49.12 -59.95
C LEU A 813 -1.12 49.05 -59.60
N ARG A 814 -0.70 49.71 -58.53
CA ARG A 814 0.67 49.60 -58.00
C ARG A 814 0.97 48.18 -57.53
N LYS A 815 0.01 47.51 -56.90
CA LYS A 815 0.12 46.09 -56.50
C LYS A 815 0.17 45.19 -57.74
N GLU A 816 -0.73 45.38 -58.68
CA GLU A 816 -0.80 44.63 -59.95
C GLU A 816 0.50 44.75 -60.77
N PHE A 817 1.03 45.97 -60.92
CA PHE A 817 2.28 46.19 -61.65
C PHE A 817 3.49 45.60 -60.93
N ARG A 818 3.48 45.57 -59.59
CA ARG A 818 4.53 44.87 -58.81
C ARG A 818 4.49 43.37 -59.06
N ILE A 819 3.30 42.78 -59.15
CA ILE A 819 3.15 41.35 -59.48
C ILE A 819 3.68 41.05 -60.89
N LEU A 820 3.57 42.00 -61.84
CA LEU A 820 4.14 41.87 -63.19
C LEU A 820 5.67 41.95 -63.26
N GLU A 821 6.31 42.69 -62.34
CA GLU A 821 7.76 42.86 -62.32
C GLU A 821 8.47 41.77 -61.50
N GLY A 822 7.82 41.26 -60.45
CA GLY A 822 8.45 40.35 -59.48
C GLY A 822 9.51 41.09 -58.65
N ASP A 823 10.63 40.41 -58.36
CA ASP A 823 11.74 40.96 -57.55
C ASP A 823 12.72 41.86 -58.33
N LYS A 824 12.31 42.36 -59.50
CA LYS A 824 13.15 43.19 -60.37
C LYS A 824 12.99 44.69 -60.09
N ASP A 825 13.82 45.50 -60.74
CA ASP A 825 13.80 46.95 -60.58
C ASP A 825 12.46 47.57 -61.02
N ALA A 826 11.70 48.03 -60.02
CA ALA A 826 10.36 48.58 -60.14
C ALA A 826 10.35 50.09 -60.47
N THR A 827 11.47 50.66 -60.91
CA THR A 827 11.61 52.10 -61.22
C THR A 827 10.58 52.62 -62.23
N TRP A 828 10.21 51.80 -63.23
CA TRP A 828 9.19 52.16 -64.22
C TRP A 828 7.78 52.24 -63.63
N ILE A 829 7.47 51.47 -62.57
CA ILE A 829 6.13 51.40 -61.98
C ILE A 829 5.74 52.76 -61.41
N LYS A 830 6.65 53.41 -60.66
CA LYS A 830 6.40 54.75 -60.11
C LYS A 830 6.11 55.74 -61.22
N GLN A 831 6.92 55.75 -62.28
CA GLN A 831 6.72 56.64 -63.42
C GLN A 831 5.37 56.43 -64.09
N ARG A 832 4.92 55.17 -64.27
CA ARG A 832 3.59 54.90 -64.85
C ARG A 832 2.45 55.31 -63.92
N ILE A 833 2.54 55.03 -62.62
CA ILE A 833 1.54 55.48 -61.65
C ILE A 833 1.46 57.02 -61.60
N ASP A 834 2.59 57.73 -61.66
CA ASP A 834 2.60 59.20 -61.71
C ASP A 834 2.01 59.74 -63.02
N GLN A 835 2.30 59.11 -64.17
CA GLN A 835 1.70 59.46 -65.47
C GLN A 835 0.18 59.26 -65.46
N MET A 836 -0.28 58.20 -64.80
CA MET A 836 -1.69 57.90 -64.63
C MET A 836 -2.43 58.92 -63.76
N GLU A 837 -1.83 59.30 -62.64
CA GLU A 837 -2.38 60.33 -61.77
C GLU A 837 -2.60 61.63 -62.57
N LYS A 838 -1.59 62.02 -63.34
CA LYS A 838 -1.65 63.20 -64.21
C LYS A 838 -2.74 63.07 -65.27
N PHE A 839 -2.89 61.90 -65.89
CA PHE A 839 -3.96 61.65 -66.87
C PHE A 839 -5.36 61.77 -66.24
N ARG A 840 -5.59 61.14 -65.08
CA ARG A 840 -6.89 61.25 -64.36
C ARG A 840 -7.18 62.67 -63.88
N ASN A 841 -6.15 63.39 -63.42
CA ASN A 841 -6.29 64.78 -63.04
C ASN A 841 -6.61 65.67 -64.24
N LEU A 842 -6.03 65.40 -65.41
CA LEU A 842 -6.37 66.10 -66.65
C LEU A 842 -7.84 65.92 -67.01
N GLU A 843 -8.38 64.70 -66.95
CA GLU A 843 -9.82 64.46 -67.17
C GLU A 843 -10.70 65.24 -66.18
N ASN A 844 -10.31 65.30 -64.91
CA ASN A 844 -11.02 66.06 -63.89
C ASN A 844 -10.95 67.57 -64.17
N TYR A 845 -9.81 68.09 -64.61
CA TYR A 845 -9.68 69.50 -65.00
C TYR A 845 -10.51 69.85 -66.23
N VAL A 846 -10.63 68.92 -67.19
CA VAL A 846 -11.47 69.10 -68.37
C VAL A 846 -12.95 69.11 -67.98
N LYS A 847 -13.42 68.14 -67.19
CA LYS A 847 -14.79 68.16 -66.65
C LYS A 847 -15.07 69.41 -65.82
N GLY A 848 -14.09 69.86 -65.03
CA GLY A 848 -14.15 71.11 -64.27
C GLY A 848 -14.27 72.33 -65.19
N ALA A 849 -13.44 72.41 -66.23
CA ALA A 849 -13.48 73.47 -67.23
C ALA A 849 -14.81 73.48 -68.01
N GLU A 850 -15.35 72.32 -68.37
CA GLU A 850 -16.66 72.19 -69.01
C GLU A 850 -17.76 72.72 -68.10
N THR A 851 -17.69 72.36 -66.82
CA THR A 851 -18.65 72.82 -65.81
C THR A 851 -18.55 74.32 -65.59
N ILE A 852 -17.34 74.88 -65.49
CA ILE A 852 -17.14 76.33 -65.35
C ILE A 852 -17.65 77.07 -66.58
N MET A 853 -17.36 76.59 -67.80
CA MET A 853 -17.85 77.23 -69.02
C MET A 853 -19.37 77.14 -69.16
N LYS A 854 -20.00 76.05 -68.68
CA LYS A 854 -21.46 75.96 -68.54
C LYS A 854 -21.99 77.06 -67.60
N VAL A 855 -21.37 77.24 -66.43
CA VAL A 855 -21.74 78.29 -65.47
C VAL A 855 -21.53 79.69 -66.05
N VAL A 856 -20.41 79.97 -66.71
CA VAL A 856 -20.14 81.26 -67.37
C VAL A 856 -21.23 81.58 -68.40
N LYS A 857 -21.61 80.59 -69.21
CA LYS A 857 -22.66 80.72 -70.23
C LYS A 857 -24.05 80.92 -69.60
N GLU A 858 -24.36 80.18 -68.53
CA GLU A 858 -25.68 80.18 -67.89
C GLU A 858 -25.94 81.46 -67.07
N PHE A 859 -24.91 81.96 -66.38
CA PHE A 859 -24.98 83.18 -65.56
C PHE A 859 -24.46 84.44 -66.27
N GLN A 860 -24.10 84.35 -67.55
CA GLN A 860 -23.61 85.46 -68.39
C GLN A 860 -22.45 86.25 -67.76
N LEU A 861 -21.51 85.54 -67.14
CA LEU A 861 -20.39 86.17 -66.44
C LEU A 861 -19.43 86.83 -67.44
N GLU A 862 -19.09 88.09 -67.20
CA GLU A 862 -18.16 88.86 -68.04
C GLU A 862 -16.72 88.78 -67.47
N GLY A 863 -15.74 88.51 -68.34
CA GLY A 863 -14.33 88.36 -67.94
C GLY A 863 -13.49 87.61 -68.99
N ASN A 864 -12.19 87.43 -68.72
CA ASN A 864 -11.29 86.69 -69.60
C ASN A 864 -11.20 85.21 -69.18
N PHE A 865 -11.97 84.34 -69.83
CA PHE A 865 -11.98 82.88 -69.59
C PHE A 865 -11.11 82.09 -70.55
N LYS A 866 -10.29 82.76 -71.37
CA LYS A 866 -9.37 82.14 -72.34
C LYS A 866 -8.49 81.02 -71.74
N PRO A 867 -7.99 81.10 -70.48
CA PRO A 867 -7.26 79.98 -69.88
C PRO A 867 -8.09 78.70 -69.71
N ILE A 868 -9.39 78.81 -69.45
CA ILE A 868 -10.31 77.66 -69.28
C ILE A 868 -10.66 77.07 -70.65
N GLU A 869 -10.89 77.91 -71.65
CA GLU A 869 -11.07 77.49 -73.04
C GLU A 869 -9.84 76.74 -73.58
N GLN A 870 -8.64 77.17 -73.21
CA GLN A 870 -7.40 76.47 -73.55
C GLN A 870 -7.37 75.04 -73.00
N ILE A 871 -7.89 74.80 -71.79
CA ILE A 871 -7.98 73.44 -71.21
C ILE A 871 -8.97 72.57 -72.00
N LEU A 872 -10.11 73.13 -72.40
CA LEU A 872 -11.11 72.41 -73.22
C LEU A 872 -10.56 72.04 -74.60
N ASN A 873 -9.79 72.95 -75.21
CA ASN A 873 -9.18 72.75 -76.52
C ASN A 873 -8.04 71.72 -76.51
N MET A 874 -7.53 71.32 -75.33
CA MET A 874 -6.51 70.28 -75.22
C MET A 874 -7.05 68.86 -75.43
N VAL A 875 -8.37 68.65 -75.33
CA VAL A 875 -9.00 67.30 -75.35
C VAL A 875 -9.94 67.10 -76.53
N SER A 876 -10.11 68.10 -77.39
CA SER A 876 -10.92 68.05 -78.61
C SER A 876 -10.19 67.42 -79.82
N PHE A 877 -9.56 66.24 -79.62
CA PHE A 877 -9.01 65.40 -80.70
C PHE A 877 -9.52 63.96 -80.63
#